data_AF-A0A0K2S1D4-F1
#
_entry.id   AF-A0A0K2S1D4-F1
#
_cell.length_a   1.000
_cell.length_b   1.000
_cell.length_c   1.000
_cell.angle_alpha   90.00
_cell.angle_beta   90.00
_cell.angle_gamma   90.00
#
_symmetry.space_group_name_H-M   'P 1'
#
loop_
_entity.id
_entity.type
_entity.pdbx_description
1 polymer ?
#
loop_
_entity_poly.entity_id
_entity_poly.type
_entity_poly.pdbx_seq_one_letter_code
_entity_poly.pdbx_strand_id
1 'polypeptide(L)'
;MVDGVLTGYVELKAPGKNIDPASFTKKSHEYKQWQRLRNLPNLLYTNGTEWRLYRYGEPVLTSTGYDAVHMHGSFSGHGTLSAPDALATFFLNFLRWVPAPITSADQLVETLAPLAALLREEMLLGLAVQEKTYKAEQAKAKKKGEEDSVFPPPLVGLRKDWRDTLAPSTSNEEFADSFAQTVVFSLVVALSENLDLSLETFSTMASRLRSQHGLLGNALGLLTEHLDEKSSLYNALAVIVRVMGAASWADISGGKSDVYLHLYEHFLKVYNPAQRKKTGSYYTPVEVVNQMVRLVDDALRTYLGKEHGLASEGVSVIDPAMGTGTYPLSVMHKVASAESLSPAARTRALNRLAKNLYGFELQSGPFSVAELRLNQTLKELGADVPEDGLNLYVADTLSDPYAKQKPVNGNTLRLLSQLSNKATRVKREVPIQVCIGNPPYKVKAEKMGGWVNSGPRSKDDSSSIMEDFHAPGMGGYEYVLKNLYVYFWRWAFWKVFEDSFRAFESQSDSSKRAGVVCFITASGYLKGPGFAGMREYIRRSSSRGWIINVTPEGMQPPAKNAIFAIETPVSIAMFLREEDTDEETPADIRYVALHGTFAEKMQALATLDLGSSEFEPVRSGWGDKFAPEADDDWDSYPELPDFYASCSPGVKPNRTWVYAPSESVLQERWAELIEGNDLEVRAERFKETRDAKTTKAKKPLPGTDTFQGSRESLNDQIAREVIPDAPNIVPVGYRAFDRQYVFADSRLADTPRPALWGYRTAKQIFIAELHNEYVGMGPGLYFHYLIPDMHGFKGSQGGRVHPTLTEAGAPNLTEAAAQILSERFGANAPGDLVYYLAALTGHPGYVRTFDKPLQHAGIRVPLTADPELWERAVQLGKQVVWLHTYGERGEPLPGMKYLHQLPEGADYTLPTPTVDMGRTMPEKKPSFSPDPVNSLSEEENNPVMGTVSFGEARCENVEKRVFDYTVGGNRVLGMWAKYRLKDPETKWSSSLNDIVQREWPLAWSEEYERLLYTLTHLVHLEPAQEKLLDEVLAGEQIFREEFVDTED
;
A
#
# COMPACT_ATOMS: atom_id res chain seq x y z
N MET A 1 -22.04 -13.06 -39.62
CA MET A 1 -23.20 -13.74 -39.01
C MET A 1 -23.48 -15.00 -39.82
N VAL A 2 -23.83 -16.11 -39.16
CA VAL A 2 -24.36 -17.32 -39.80
C VAL A 2 -25.71 -17.59 -39.11
N ASP A 3 -26.79 -17.70 -39.89
CA ASP A 3 -28.16 -17.89 -39.40
C ASP A 3 -28.59 -16.88 -38.32
N GLY A 4 -28.19 -15.62 -38.48
CA GLY A 4 -28.51 -14.56 -37.51
C GLY A 4 -27.67 -14.57 -36.23
N VAL A 5 -26.66 -15.45 -36.12
CA VAL A 5 -25.77 -15.52 -34.94
C VAL A 5 -24.35 -15.02 -35.26
N LEU A 6 -23.75 -14.25 -34.35
CA LEU A 6 -22.41 -13.66 -34.52
C LEU A 6 -21.31 -14.71 -34.38
N THR A 7 -20.77 -15.17 -35.51
CA THR A 7 -19.81 -16.27 -35.56
C THR A 7 -18.36 -15.85 -35.31
N GLY A 8 -17.99 -14.60 -35.57
CA GLY A 8 -16.63 -14.12 -35.43
C GLY A 8 -16.39 -12.85 -36.23
N TYR A 9 -15.19 -12.31 -36.12
CA TYR A 9 -14.79 -11.05 -36.75
C TYR A 9 -13.79 -11.31 -37.86
N VAL A 10 -13.87 -10.49 -38.91
CA VAL A 10 -12.89 -10.50 -39.99
C VAL A 10 -12.22 -9.13 -40.02
N GLU A 11 -10.93 -9.09 -39.76
CA GLU A 11 -10.09 -7.90 -39.91
C GLU A 11 -9.32 -7.99 -41.23
N LEU A 12 -9.67 -7.12 -42.16
CA LEU A 12 -9.07 -7.05 -43.49
C LEU A 12 -8.07 -5.89 -43.58
N LYS A 13 -6.83 -6.22 -43.94
CA LYS A 13 -5.75 -5.28 -44.25
C LYS A 13 -5.59 -5.07 -45.74
N ALA A 14 -4.94 -3.97 -46.09
CA ALA A 14 -4.52 -3.72 -47.45
C ALA A 14 -3.54 -4.84 -47.92
N PRO A 15 -3.63 -5.26 -49.18
CA PRO A 15 -2.69 -6.23 -49.77
C PRO A 15 -1.22 -5.88 -49.51
N GLY A 16 -0.41 -6.87 -49.19
CA GLY A 16 1.02 -6.71 -48.93
C GLY A 16 1.40 -6.15 -47.55
N LYS A 17 0.42 -5.74 -46.72
CA LYS A 17 0.70 -5.42 -45.31
C LYS A 17 1.05 -6.67 -44.52
N ASN A 18 2.07 -6.59 -43.67
CA ASN A 18 2.37 -7.64 -42.70
C ASN A 18 1.20 -7.75 -41.70
N ILE A 19 0.72 -8.97 -41.47
CA ILE A 19 -0.38 -9.26 -40.57
C ILE A 19 0.02 -10.12 -39.37
N ASP A 20 1.32 -10.38 -39.21
CA ASP A 20 1.89 -11.10 -38.07
C ASP A 20 2.00 -10.19 -36.85
N PRO A 21 1.24 -10.45 -35.76
CA PRO A 21 1.34 -9.66 -34.54
C PRO A 21 2.72 -9.63 -33.91
N ALA A 22 3.54 -10.67 -34.09
CA ALA A 22 4.90 -10.72 -33.56
C ALA A 22 5.84 -9.69 -34.21
N SER A 23 5.47 -9.19 -35.39
CA SER A 23 6.26 -8.19 -36.14
C SER A 23 5.93 -6.74 -35.79
N PHE A 24 4.88 -6.48 -35.00
CA PHE A 24 4.40 -5.12 -34.76
C PHE A 24 5.20 -4.42 -33.65
N THR A 25 5.68 -3.20 -33.91
CA THR A 25 6.33 -2.38 -32.88
C THR A 25 5.29 -1.80 -31.91
N LYS A 26 5.62 -1.67 -30.61
CA LYS A 26 4.69 -1.20 -29.57
C LYS A 26 4.01 0.16 -29.85
N LYS A 27 4.62 1.00 -30.71
CA LYS A 27 4.09 2.32 -31.08
C LYS A 27 3.24 2.31 -32.36
N SER A 28 3.24 1.22 -33.14
CA SER A 28 2.52 1.16 -34.42
C SER A 28 1.01 1.17 -34.26
N HIS A 29 0.30 1.61 -35.30
CA HIS A 29 -1.16 1.56 -35.35
C HIS A 29 -1.66 0.11 -35.33
N GLU A 30 -0.97 -0.77 -36.05
CA GLU A 30 -1.24 -2.21 -36.13
C GLU A 30 -1.13 -2.89 -34.76
N TYR A 31 -0.12 -2.55 -33.96
CA TYR A 31 0.02 -3.06 -32.60
C TYR A 31 -1.17 -2.65 -31.74
N LYS A 32 -1.51 -1.36 -31.73
CA LYS A 32 -2.65 -0.85 -30.95
C LYS A 32 -3.97 -1.53 -31.35
N GLN A 33 -4.19 -1.73 -32.64
CA GLN A 33 -5.39 -2.41 -33.12
C GLN A 33 -5.40 -3.90 -32.76
N TRP A 34 -4.25 -4.58 -32.86
CA TRP A 34 -4.11 -5.97 -32.45
C TRP A 34 -4.38 -6.16 -30.95
N GLN A 35 -3.84 -5.29 -30.09
CA GLN A 35 -4.07 -5.35 -28.63
C GLN A 35 -5.56 -5.30 -28.28
N ARG A 36 -6.38 -4.65 -29.10
CA ARG A 36 -7.83 -4.62 -28.95
C ARG A 36 -8.50 -5.88 -29.49
N LEU A 37 -8.18 -6.29 -30.73
CA LEU A 37 -8.87 -7.38 -31.41
C LEU A 37 -8.48 -8.76 -30.88
N ARG A 38 -7.28 -8.93 -30.31
CA ARG A 38 -6.81 -10.22 -29.78
C ARG A 38 -7.74 -10.83 -28.73
N ASN A 39 -8.52 -10.01 -28.03
CA ASN A 39 -9.44 -10.49 -26.99
C ASN A 39 -10.69 -11.17 -27.56
N LEU A 40 -10.90 -11.14 -28.88
CA LEU A 40 -12.05 -11.76 -29.53
C LEU A 40 -11.96 -13.30 -29.49
N PRO A 41 -13.11 -13.98 -29.30
CA PRO A 41 -13.12 -15.42 -29.15
C PRO A 41 -12.96 -16.16 -30.49
N ASN A 42 -13.15 -15.46 -31.61
CA ASN A 42 -12.97 -15.99 -32.96
C ASN A 42 -12.69 -14.84 -33.95
N LEU A 43 -11.41 -14.65 -34.30
CA LEU A 43 -10.92 -13.56 -35.15
C LEU A 43 -10.18 -14.10 -36.37
N LEU A 44 -10.69 -13.80 -37.55
CA LEU A 44 -10.00 -14.02 -38.82
C LEU A 44 -9.27 -12.75 -39.23
N TYR A 45 -7.97 -12.83 -39.45
CA TYR A 45 -7.11 -11.69 -39.76
C TYR A 45 -6.42 -11.93 -41.10
N THR A 46 -6.53 -10.99 -42.04
CA THR A 46 -6.07 -11.23 -43.42
C THR A 46 -5.63 -9.95 -44.14
N ASN A 47 -4.73 -10.08 -45.12
CA ASN A 47 -4.42 -9.07 -46.13
C ASN A 47 -4.88 -9.47 -47.54
N GLY A 48 -5.71 -10.51 -47.65
CA GLY A 48 -6.18 -11.10 -48.90
C GLY A 48 -5.28 -12.21 -49.46
N THR A 49 -3.96 -12.19 -49.18
CA THR A 49 -3.00 -13.24 -49.60
C THR A 49 -2.57 -14.15 -48.46
N GLU A 50 -2.66 -13.70 -47.23
CA GLU A 50 -2.36 -14.43 -46.01
C GLU A 50 -3.58 -14.39 -45.09
N TRP A 51 -3.91 -15.52 -44.50
CA TRP A 51 -5.07 -15.70 -43.63
C TRP A 51 -4.63 -16.36 -42.32
N ARG A 52 -4.93 -15.70 -41.20
CA ARG A 52 -4.64 -16.19 -39.84
C ARG A 52 -5.91 -16.20 -39.00
N LEU A 53 -6.04 -17.17 -38.11
CA LEU A 53 -7.21 -17.37 -37.27
C LEU A 53 -6.73 -17.37 -35.82
N TYR A 54 -7.36 -16.55 -34.99
CA TYR A 54 -7.01 -16.39 -33.59
C TYR A 54 -8.22 -16.61 -32.69
N ARG A 55 -7.98 -17.14 -31.50
CA ARG A 55 -8.95 -17.25 -30.41
C ARG A 55 -8.31 -16.75 -29.13
N TYR A 56 -8.82 -15.65 -28.56
CA TYR A 56 -8.26 -15.01 -27.37
C TYR A 56 -6.75 -14.70 -27.48
N GLY A 57 -6.30 -14.37 -28.69
CA GLY A 57 -4.92 -13.97 -28.99
C GLY A 57 -4.02 -15.13 -29.40
N GLU A 58 -4.47 -16.36 -29.18
CA GLU A 58 -3.73 -17.57 -29.54
C GLU A 58 -4.00 -17.99 -30.99
N PRO A 59 -2.97 -18.34 -31.77
CA PRO A 59 -3.13 -18.80 -33.15
C PRO A 59 -3.81 -20.17 -33.19
N VAL A 60 -4.77 -20.33 -34.10
CA VAL A 60 -5.37 -21.63 -34.42
C VAL A 60 -4.62 -22.23 -35.59
N LEU A 61 -3.89 -23.31 -35.32
CA LEU A 61 -3.09 -24.01 -36.32
C LEU A 61 -3.97 -24.57 -37.46
N THR A 62 -3.43 -24.54 -38.68
CA THR A 62 -4.01 -25.21 -39.84
C THR A 62 -3.99 -26.73 -39.65
N SER A 63 -4.72 -27.47 -40.50
CA SER A 63 -4.63 -28.94 -40.57
C SER A 63 -3.22 -29.46 -40.87
N THR A 64 -2.33 -28.59 -41.35
CA THR A 64 -0.92 -28.86 -41.66
C THR A 64 0.04 -28.37 -40.58
N GLY A 65 -0.46 -27.81 -39.47
CA GLY A 65 0.35 -27.37 -38.32
C GLY A 65 0.99 -25.99 -38.42
N TYR A 66 0.61 -25.18 -39.42
CA TYR A 66 1.12 -23.82 -39.61
C TYR A 66 0.16 -22.76 -39.03
N ASP A 67 0.68 -21.57 -38.71
CA ASP A 67 -0.10 -20.46 -38.14
C ASP A 67 -0.89 -19.63 -39.18
N ALA A 68 -0.67 -19.88 -40.47
CA ALA A 68 -1.27 -19.11 -41.56
C ALA A 68 -1.55 -19.96 -42.81
N VAL A 69 -2.57 -19.55 -43.58
CA VAL A 69 -2.86 -20.05 -44.93
C VAL A 69 -2.49 -18.98 -45.95
N HIS A 70 -1.66 -19.33 -46.93
CA HIS A 70 -1.23 -18.43 -48.00
C HIS A 70 -1.92 -18.75 -49.33
N MET A 71 -2.47 -17.73 -49.97
CA MET A 71 -2.94 -17.79 -51.36
C MET A 71 -1.73 -17.86 -52.31
N HIS A 72 -1.88 -18.55 -53.44
CA HIS A 72 -0.88 -18.54 -54.50
C HIS A 72 -1.21 -17.45 -55.53
N GLY A 73 -0.20 -16.66 -55.91
CA GLY A 73 -0.32 -15.54 -56.84
C GLY A 73 -0.08 -14.18 -56.17
N SER A 74 -0.31 -13.10 -56.91
CA SER A 74 -0.16 -11.72 -56.42
C SER A 74 -1.33 -10.85 -56.85
N PHE A 75 -1.66 -9.85 -56.03
CA PHE A 75 -2.62 -8.80 -56.38
C PHE A 75 -2.06 -7.78 -57.41
N SER A 76 -0.77 -7.85 -57.77
CA SER A 76 -0.14 -6.96 -58.73
C SER A 76 -0.18 -7.51 -60.17
N GLY A 77 -0.89 -6.85 -61.08
CA GLY A 77 -0.95 -7.17 -62.52
C GLY A 77 -2.14 -8.03 -62.94
N HIS A 78 -2.06 -8.70 -64.11
CA HIS A 78 -3.07 -9.64 -64.64
C HIS A 78 -2.95 -11.08 -64.08
N GLY A 79 -2.36 -11.24 -62.88
CA GLY A 79 -2.13 -12.56 -62.28
C GLY A 79 -3.42 -13.21 -61.77
N THR A 80 -3.51 -14.53 -61.90
CA THR A 80 -4.63 -15.33 -61.35
C THR A 80 -4.30 -15.72 -59.91
N LEU A 81 -5.18 -15.39 -58.96
CA LEU A 81 -5.11 -15.89 -57.58
C LEU A 81 -5.72 -17.29 -57.52
N SER A 82 -5.02 -18.23 -56.87
CA SER A 82 -5.56 -19.56 -56.57
C SER A 82 -5.53 -19.83 -55.07
N ALA A 83 -6.63 -20.40 -54.57
CA ALA A 83 -6.79 -20.75 -53.16
C ALA A 83 -6.32 -22.19 -52.92
N PRO A 84 -5.50 -22.46 -51.89
CA PRO A 84 -5.18 -23.83 -51.50
C PRO A 84 -6.39 -24.49 -50.80
N ASP A 85 -6.46 -25.83 -50.86
CA ASP A 85 -7.53 -26.61 -50.20
C ASP A 85 -7.65 -26.32 -48.70
N ALA A 86 -6.52 -26.04 -48.04
CA ALA A 86 -6.46 -25.69 -46.62
C ALA A 86 -7.29 -24.45 -46.27
N LEU A 87 -7.52 -23.52 -47.21
CA LEU A 87 -8.32 -22.32 -46.98
C LEU A 87 -9.80 -22.65 -46.75
N ALA A 88 -10.34 -23.65 -47.44
CA ALA A 88 -11.72 -24.08 -47.24
C ALA A 88 -11.93 -24.66 -45.83
N THR A 89 -11.01 -25.51 -45.38
CA THR A 89 -11.01 -26.03 -44.00
C THR A 89 -10.87 -24.89 -42.98
N PHE A 90 -10.05 -23.89 -43.27
CA PHE A 90 -9.86 -22.72 -42.43
C PHE A 90 -11.14 -21.89 -42.26
N PHE A 91 -11.84 -21.60 -43.36
CA PHE A 91 -13.14 -20.92 -43.32
C PHE A 91 -14.21 -21.75 -42.63
N LEU A 92 -14.24 -23.08 -42.82
CA LEU A 92 -15.17 -23.94 -42.10
C LEU A 92 -14.90 -23.91 -40.58
N ASN A 93 -13.65 -23.89 -40.15
CA ASN A 93 -13.28 -23.77 -38.74
C ASN A 93 -13.74 -22.42 -38.15
N PHE A 94 -13.57 -21.33 -38.89
CA PHE A 94 -14.08 -20.02 -38.51
C PHE A 94 -15.62 -19.98 -38.47
N LEU A 95 -16.30 -20.47 -39.52
CA LEU A 95 -17.75 -20.36 -39.70
C LEU A 95 -18.56 -21.30 -38.80
N ARG A 96 -17.98 -22.41 -38.35
CA ARG A 96 -18.63 -23.38 -37.45
C ARG A 96 -18.26 -23.19 -35.98
N TRP A 97 -17.59 -22.09 -35.64
CA TRP A 97 -17.21 -21.82 -34.27
C TRP A 97 -18.45 -21.71 -33.35
N VAL A 98 -18.36 -22.40 -32.22
CA VAL A 98 -19.31 -22.32 -31.12
C VAL A 98 -18.52 -22.05 -29.83
N PRO A 99 -19.07 -21.25 -28.89
CA PRO A 99 -18.43 -21.05 -27.59
C PRO A 99 -18.26 -22.38 -26.84
N ALA A 100 -17.15 -22.51 -26.11
CA ALA A 100 -16.95 -23.65 -25.22
C ALA A 100 -17.92 -23.55 -24.02
N PRO A 101 -18.43 -24.68 -23.49
CA PRO A 101 -19.22 -24.67 -22.26
C PRO A 101 -18.43 -24.05 -21.10
N ILE A 102 -19.07 -23.17 -20.33
CA ILE A 102 -18.47 -22.54 -19.16
C ILE A 102 -19.11 -23.17 -17.92
N THR A 103 -18.28 -23.85 -17.12
CA THR A 103 -18.75 -24.68 -15.98
C THR A 103 -18.14 -24.28 -14.65
N SER A 104 -17.19 -23.35 -14.62
CA SER A 104 -16.59 -22.83 -13.39
C SER A 104 -16.52 -21.31 -13.36
N ALA A 105 -16.42 -20.76 -12.15
CA ALA A 105 -16.27 -19.32 -11.93
C ALA A 105 -15.00 -18.77 -12.61
N ASP A 106 -13.88 -19.50 -12.54
CA ASP A 106 -12.62 -19.09 -13.17
C ASP A 106 -12.73 -19.04 -14.69
N GLN A 107 -13.33 -20.07 -15.31
CA GLN A 107 -13.56 -20.09 -16.75
C GLN A 107 -14.46 -18.93 -17.18
N LEU A 108 -15.49 -18.61 -16.40
CA LEU A 108 -16.37 -17.47 -16.67
C LEU A 108 -15.58 -16.16 -16.65
N VAL A 109 -14.72 -15.96 -15.64
CA VAL A 109 -13.89 -14.76 -15.49
C VAL A 109 -12.85 -14.63 -16.60
N GLU A 110 -12.08 -15.68 -16.86
CA GLU A 110 -11.04 -15.71 -17.90
C GLU A 110 -11.63 -15.41 -19.28
N THR A 111 -12.90 -15.79 -19.49
CA THR A 111 -13.64 -15.54 -20.71
C THR A 111 -14.22 -14.11 -20.75
N LEU A 112 -14.80 -13.62 -19.65
CA LEU A 112 -15.49 -12.33 -19.61
C LEU A 112 -14.55 -11.13 -19.52
N ALA A 113 -13.46 -11.23 -18.77
CA ALA A 113 -12.56 -10.10 -18.55
C ALA A 113 -11.96 -9.54 -19.86
N PRO A 114 -11.45 -10.35 -20.81
CA PRO A 114 -10.98 -9.85 -22.10
C PRO A 114 -12.08 -9.17 -22.92
N LEU A 115 -13.31 -9.70 -22.88
CA LEU A 115 -14.46 -9.16 -23.61
C LEU A 115 -14.98 -7.87 -22.99
N ALA A 116 -14.98 -7.77 -21.66
CA ALA A 116 -15.25 -6.53 -20.95
C ALA A 116 -14.24 -5.45 -21.34
N ALA A 117 -12.96 -5.82 -21.52
CA ALA A 117 -11.91 -4.88 -21.91
C ALA A 117 -12.16 -4.38 -23.34
N LEU A 118 -12.57 -5.28 -24.24
CA LEU A 118 -13.01 -4.91 -25.57
C LEU A 118 -14.21 -3.94 -25.51
N LEU A 119 -15.23 -4.23 -24.70
CA LEU A 119 -16.42 -3.37 -24.54
C LEU A 119 -16.04 -1.96 -24.05
N ARG A 120 -15.09 -1.85 -23.10
CA ARG A 120 -14.54 -0.58 -22.63
C ARG A 120 -13.87 0.20 -23.76
N GLU A 121 -12.98 -0.44 -24.52
CA GLU A 121 -12.27 0.23 -25.62
C GLU A 121 -13.24 0.70 -26.72
N GLU A 122 -14.24 -0.11 -27.07
CA GLU A 122 -15.27 0.28 -28.04
C GLU A 122 -16.13 1.45 -27.54
N MET A 123 -16.43 1.51 -26.24
CA MET A 123 -17.10 2.65 -25.63
C MET A 123 -16.26 3.93 -25.73
N LEU A 124 -14.95 3.86 -25.42
CA LEU A 124 -14.06 5.01 -25.53
C LEU A 124 -13.94 5.55 -26.94
N LEU A 125 -13.79 4.66 -27.92
CA LEU A 125 -13.73 5.04 -29.33
C LEU A 125 -15.04 5.65 -29.81
N GLY A 126 -16.16 5.01 -29.50
CA GLY A 126 -17.49 5.52 -29.83
C GLY A 126 -17.72 6.91 -29.25
N LEU A 127 -17.38 7.10 -27.97
CA LEU A 127 -17.48 8.39 -27.29
C LEU A 127 -16.59 9.45 -27.95
N ALA A 128 -15.32 9.15 -28.22
CA ALA A 128 -14.39 10.10 -28.83
C ALA A 128 -14.84 10.53 -30.24
N VAL A 129 -15.36 9.60 -31.04
CA VAL A 129 -15.93 9.89 -32.36
C VAL A 129 -17.14 10.81 -32.24
N GLN A 130 -18.08 10.48 -31.37
CA GLN A 130 -19.29 11.29 -31.18
C GLN A 130 -18.96 12.68 -30.61
N GLU A 131 -18.02 12.80 -29.66
CA GLU A 131 -17.57 14.09 -29.12
C GLU A 131 -16.96 14.99 -30.20
N LYS A 132 -16.14 14.41 -31.08
CA LYS A 132 -15.52 15.14 -32.19
C LYS A 132 -16.58 15.68 -33.15
N THR A 133 -17.55 14.84 -33.52
CA THR A 133 -18.68 15.23 -34.39
C THR A 133 -19.51 16.32 -33.73
N TYR A 134 -19.86 16.14 -32.45
CA TYR A 134 -20.66 17.10 -31.69
C TYR A 134 -19.99 18.47 -31.58
N LYS A 135 -18.69 18.52 -31.25
CA LYS A 135 -17.93 19.78 -31.22
C LYS A 135 -17.90 20.50 -32.57
N ALA A 136 -17.79 19.73 -33.66
CA ALA A 136 -17.82 20.30 -35.01
C ALA A 136 -19.21 20.86 -35.37
N GLU A 137 -20.28 20.19 -34.97
CA GLU A 137 -21.66 20.67 -35.15
C GLU A 137 -21.97 21.91 -34.32
N GLN A 138 -21.58 21.91 -33.04
CA GLN A 138 -21.70 23.09 -32.17
C GLN A 138 -20.94 24.30 -32.76
N ALA A 139 -19.72 24.11 -33.25
CA ALA A 139 -18.95 25.18 -33.88
C ALA A 139 -19.61 25.71 -35.17
N LYS A 140 -20.32 24.86 -35.92
CA LYS A 140 -21.10 25.28 -37.10
C LYS A 140 -22.36 26.03 -36.71
N ALA A 141 -23.11 25.55 -35.72
CA ALA A 141 -24.35 26.16 -35.24
C ALA A 141 -24.09 27.53 -34.59
N LYS A 142 -23.00 27.65 -33.83
CA LYS A 142 -22.52 28.93 -33.27
C LYS A 142 -22.27 29.99 -34.34
N LYS A 143 -21.74 29.60 -35.50
CA LYS A 143 -21.55 30.52 -36.64
C LYS A 143 -22.86 30.96 -37.30
N LYS A 144 -23.96 30.22 -37.09
CA LYS A 144 -25.29 30.50 -37.64
C LYS A 144 -26.27 31.11 -36.63
N GLY A 145 -25.88 31.22 -35.35
CA GLY A 145 -26.79 31.66 -34.28
C GLY A 145 -27.85 30.61 -33.90
N GLU A 146 -27.62 29.33 -34.22
CA GLU A 146 -28.57 28.22 -34.04
C GLU A 146 -28.11 27.27 -32.92
N GLU A 147 -27.50 27.80 -31.86
CA GLU A 147 -26.85 26.99 -30.81
C GLU A 147 -27.85 26.05 -30.10
N ASP A 148 -29.10 26.50 -29.93
CA ASP A 148 -30.17 25.75 -29.24
C ASP A 148 -30.69 24.54 -30.03
N SER A 149 -30.30 24.40 -31.30
CA SER A 149 -30.75 23.31 -32.19
C SER A 149 -29.83 22.08 -32.19
N VAL A 150 -28.72 22.09 -31.45
CA VAL A 150 -27.72 21.00 -31.45
C VAL A 150 -27.81 20.15 -30.19
N PHE A 151 -28.33 18.94 -30.34
CA PHE A 151 -28.45 17.97 -29.24
C PHE A 151 -27.20 17.09 -29.13
N PRO A 152 -26.79 16.70 -27.90
CA PRO A 152 -25.67 15.79 -27.72
C PRO A 152 -25.98 14.41 -28.34
N PRO A 153 -25.04 13.80 -29.07
CA PRO A 153 -25.15 12.42 -29.52
C PRO A 153 -25.33 11.43 -28.36
N PRO A 154 -25.87 10.22 -28.61
CA PRO A 154 -26.26 9.27 -27.55
C PRO A 154 -25.20 8.99 -26.48
N LEU A 155 -23.94 8.69 -26.86
CA LEU A 155 -22.87 8.39 -25.91
C LEU A 155 -22.35 9.64 -25.20
N VAL A 156 -22.35 10.79 -25.89
CA VAL A 156 -21.96 12.08 -25.30
C VAL A 156 -22.99 12.53 -24.27
N GLY A 157 -24.27 12.36 -24.58
CA GLY A 157 -25.38 12.55 -23.66
C GLY A 157 -25.24 11.65 -22.44
N LEU A 158 -25.11 10.34 -22.65
CA LEU A 158 -24.91 9.35 -21.59
C LEU A 158 -23.71 9.70 -20.68
N ARG A 159 -22.59 10.12 -21.28
CA ARG A 159 -21.38 10.52 -20.54
C ARG A 159 -21.60 11.77 -19.69
N LYS A 160 -22.24 12.78 -20.28
CA LYS A 160 -22.58 14.03 -19.59
C LYS A 160 -23.51 13.74 -18.42
N ASP A 161 -24.54 12.94 -18.66
CA ASP A 161 -25.53 12.50 -17.68
C ASP A 161 -24.89 11.74 -16.52
N TRP A 162 -23.97 10.81 -16.83
CA TRP A 162 -23.18 10.09 -15.84
C TRP A 162 -22.30 11.02 -15.00
N ARG A 163 -21.61 11.98 -15.63
CA ARG A 163 -20.75 12.96 -14.93
C ARG A 163 -21.56 13.83 -13.99
N ASP A 164 -22.64 14.41 -14.49
CA ASP A 164 -23.42 15.41 -13.75
C ASP A 164 -24.14 14.76 -12.54
N THR A 165 -24.38 13.44 -12.60
CA THR A 165 -25.11 12.68 -11.58
C THR A 165 -24.22 11.91 -10.61
N LEU A 166 -23.39 10.98 -11.12
CA LEU A 166 -22.68 9.97 -10.32
C LEU A 166 -21.32 10.43 -9.81
N ALA A 167 -20.49 10.95 -10.72
CA ALA A 167 -19.12 11.29 -10.39
C ALA A 167 -18.64 12.48 -11.25
N PRO A 168 -18.82 13.72 -10.75
CA PRO A 168 -18.54 14.97 -11.47
C PRO A 168 -17.12 15.11 -12.01
N SER A 169 -16.17 14.42 -11.39
CA SER A 169 -14.75 14.45 -11.73
C SER A 169 -14.26 13.23 -12.53
N THR A 170 -15.15 12.31 -12.93
CA THR A 170 -14.76 11.10 -13.69
C THR A 170 -14.13 11.49 -15.01
N SER A 171 -13.07 10.79 -15.42
CA SER A 171 -12.49 10.85 -16.77
C SER A 171 -13.33 10.04 -17.79
N ASN A 172 -13.01 10.12 -19.08
CA ASN A 172 -13.71 9.30 -20.08
C ASN A 172 -13.34 7.81 -19.92
N GLU A 173 -12.10 7.54 -19.55
CA GLU A 173 -11.55 6.22 -19.24
C GLU A 173 -12.28 5.57 -18.07
N GLU A 174 -12.42 6.29 -16.95
CA GLU A 174 -13.14 5.79 -15.76
C GLU A 174 -14.64 5.60 -16.03
N PHE A 175 -15.25 6.42 -16.89
CA PHE A 175 -16.63 6.23 -17.32
C PHE A 175 -16.81 4.94 -18.13
N ALA A 176 -15.99 4.74 -19.16
CA ALA A 176 -16.08 3.55 -20.01
C ALA A 176 -15.79 2.26 -19.24
N ASP A 177 -14.87 2.33 -18.28
CA ASP A 177 -14.53 1.20 -17.41
C ASP A 177 -15.71 0.85 -16.49
N SER A 178 -16.26 1.85 -15.79
CA SER A 178 -17.46 1.66 -14.94
C SER A 178 -18.65 1.12 -15.73
N PHE A 179 -18.84 1.60 -16.95
CA PHE A 179 -19.86 1.12 -17.85
C PHE A 179 -19.65 -0.37 -18.18
N ALA A 180 -18.48 -0.76 -18.69
CA ALA A 180 -18.21 -2.13 -19.08
C ALA A 180 -18.37 -3.12 -17.92
N GLN A 181 -17.91 -2.76 -16.72
CA GLN A 181 -18.10 -3.58 -15.52
C GLN A 181 -19.59 -3.75 -15.20
N THR A 182 -20.35 -2.65 -15.14
CA THR A 182 -21.78 -2.67 -14.75
C THR A 182 -22.59 -3.56 -15.70
N VAL A 183 -22.29 -3.49 -17.00
CA VAL A 183 -22.95 -4.29 -18.04
C VAL A 183 -22.67 -5.77 -17.88
N VAL A 184 -21.39 -6.14 -17.75
CA VAL A 184 -20.99 -7.54 -17.63
C VAL A 184 -21.58 -8.17 -16.38
N PHE A 185 -21.52 -7.46 -15.24
CA PHE A 185 -22.13 -7.97 -14.01
C PHE A 185 -23.66 -8.04 -14.11
N SER A 186 -24.33 -7.10 -14.79
CA SER A 186 -25.79 -7.21 -15.06
C SER A 186 -26.14 -8.50 -15.80
N LEU A 187 -25.31 -8.90 -16.77
CA LEU A 187 -25.50 -10.16 -17.50
C LEU A 187 -25.21 -11.39 -16.63
N VAL A 188 -24.22 -11.31 -15.72
CA VAL A 188 -23.95 -12.38 -14.75
C VAL A 188 -25.14 -12.56 -13.79
N VAL A 189 -25.77 -11.46 -13.36
CA VAL A 189 -27.00 -11.51 -12.57
C VAL A 189 -28.12 -12.15 -13.39
N ALA A 190 -28.33 -11.72 -14.63
CA ALA A 190 -29.35 -12.30 -15.50
C ALA A 190 -29.15 -13.82 -15.69
N LEU A 191 -27.89 -14.25 -15.89
CA LEU A 191 -27.53 -15.66 -15.96
C LEU A 191 -27.89 -16.41 -14.66
N SER A 192 -27.60 -15.82 -13.50
CA SER A 192 -27.88 -16.43 -12.20
C SER A 192 -29.36 -16.61 -11.88
N GLU A 193 -30.20 -15.72 -12.41
CA GLU A 193 -31.66 -15.79 -12.29
C GLU A 193 -32.31 -16.69 -13.35
N ASN A 194 -31.50 -17.44 -14.12
CA ASN A 194 -31.93 -18.26 -15.25
C ASN A 194 -32.75 -17.47 -16.29
N LEU A 195 -32.36 -16.23 -16.56
CA LEU A 195 -32.93 -15.45 -17.66
C LEU A 195 -32.31 -15.88 -18.99
N ASP A 196 -33.14 -15.92 -20.03
CA ASP A 196 -32.68 -16.22 -21.38
C ASP A 196 -31.86 -15.05 -21.94
N LEU A 197 -30.56 -15.28 -22.13
CA LEU A 197 -29.59 -14.30 -22.60
C LEU A 197 -29.63 -14.19 -24.12
N SER A 198 -30.44 -13.26 -24.64
CA SER A 198 -30.46 -12.92 -26.07
C SER A 198 -30.53 -11.41 -26.28
N LEU A 199 -30.07 -10.93 -27.43
CA LEU A 199 -30.13 -9.49 -27.78
C LEU A 199 -31.58 -8.99 -27.86
N GLU A 200 -32.53 -9.86 -28.22
CA GLU A 200 -33.95 -9.56 -28.34
C GLU A 200 -34.66 -9.44 -26.98
N THR A 201 -34.17 -10.14 -25.95
CA THR A 201 -34.79 -10.14 -24.61
C THR A 201 -34.27 -9.03 -23.70
N PHE A 202 -33.32 -8.19 -24.14
CA PHE A 202 -32.67 -7.19 -23.28
C PHE A 202 -33.60 -6.18 -22.64
N SER A 203 -34.60 -5.67 -23.35
CA SER A 203 -35.59 -4.74 -22.78
C SER A 203 -36.37 -5.39 -21.62
N THR A 204 -36.66 -6.69 -21.76
CA THR A 204 -37.34 -7.51 -20.75
C THR A 204 -36.40 -7.83 -19.59
N MET A 205 -35.14 -8.20 -19.87
CA MET A 205 -34.10 -8.41 -18.85
C MET A 205 -33.85 -7.14 -18.04
N ALA A 206 -33.68 -6.00 -18.71
CA ALA A 206 -33.50 -4.70 -18.08
C ALA A 206 -34.70 -4.32 -17.21
N SER A 207 -35.93 -4.59 -17.66
CA SER A 207 -37.14 -4.35 -16.87
C SER A 207 -37.21 -5.24 -15.62
N ARG A 208 -36.91 -6.54 -15.76
CA ARG A 208 -36.92 -7.52 -14.66
C ARG A 208 -35.80 -7.29 -13.66
N LEU A 209 -34.60 -6.94 -14.13
CA LEU A 209 -33.50 -6.54 -13.26
C LEU A 209 -33.82 -5.23 -12.56
N ARG A 210 -34.48 -4.27 -13.22
CA ARG A 210 -34.81 -2.97 -12.60
C ARG A 210 -35.77 -3.09 -11.41
N SER A 211 -36.61 -4.12 -11.36
CA SER A 211 -37.51 -4.36 -10.22
C SER A 211 -36.80 -4.98 -9.00
N GLN A 212 -35.63 -5.59 -9.18
CA GLN A 212 -34.89 -6.27 -8.09
C GLN A 212 -33.53 -5.65 -7.78
N HIS A 213 -32.89 -5.04 -8.78
CA HIS A 213 -31.53 -4.50 -8.80
C HIS A 213 -31.51 -3.20 -9.61
N GLY A 214 -31.97 -2.11 -8.97
CA GLY A 214 -32.37 -0.88 -9.65
C GLY A 214 -31.27 -0.29 -10.54
N LEU A 215 -30.01 -0.28 -10.09
CA LEU A 215 -28.90 0.28 -10.88
C LEU A 215 -28.55 -0.58 -12.09
N LEU A 216 -28.39 -1.90 -11.89
CA LEU A 216 -28.02 -2.85 -12.93
C LEU A 216 -29.06 -2.88 -14.06
N GLY A 217 -30.35 -2.97 -13.72
CA GLY A 217 -31.43 -2.98 -14.71
C GLY A 217 -31.52 -1.68 -15.52
N ASN A 218 -31.19 -0.54 -14.91
CA ASN A 218 -31.16 0.74 -15.64
C ASN A 218 -29.92 0.90 -16.52
N ALA A 219 -28.74 0.46 -16.07
CA ALA A 219 -27.53 0.45 -16.90
C ALA A 219 -27.71 -0.44 -18.15
N LEU A 220 -28.31 -1.62 -17.96
CA LEU A 220 -28.69 -2.52 -19.04
C LEU A 220 -29.75 -1.91 -19.96
N GLY A 221 -30.73 -1.19 -19.41
CA GLY A 221 -31.73 -0.46 -20.20
C GLY A 221 -31.13 0.68 -21.01
N LEU A 222 -30.23 1.46 -20.42
CA LEU A 222 -29.54 2.59 -21.05
C LEU A 222 -28.72 2.16 -22.27
N LEU A 223 -28.02 1.03 -22.17
CA LEU A 223 -27.39 0.38 -23.32
C LEU A 223 -28.39 0.17 -24.46
N THR A 224 -29.53 -0.45 -24.18
CA THR A 224 -30.45 -0.91 -25.20
C THR A 224 -31.17 0.23 -25.92
N GLU A 225 -31.36 1.36 -25.23
CA GLU A 225 -32.00 2.56 -25.79
C GLU A 225 -31.06 3.38 -26.69
N HIS A 226 -29.73 3.25 -26.53
CA HIS A 226 -28.74 4.15 -27.14
C HIS A 226 -27.75 3.44 -28.09
N LEU A 227 -27.88 2.12 -28.29
CA LEU A 227 -27.02 1.35 -29.19
C LEU A 227 -27.59 1.32 -30.61
N ASP A 228 -26.77 1.79 -31.57
CA ASP A 228 -26.99 1.51 -32.99
C ASP A 228 -26.55 0.07 -33.27
N GLU A 229 -27.44 -0.76 -33.84
CA GLU A 229 -27.16 -2.15 -34.25
C GLU A 229 -25.97 -2.26 -35.21
N LYS A 230 -25.63 -1.17 -35.91
CA LYS A 230 -24.47 -1.10 -36.82
C LYS A 230 -23.16 -0.72 -36.12
N SER A 231 -23.19 -0.39 -34.83
CA SER A 231 -22.02 0.04 -34.07
C SER A 231 -21.12 -1.12 -33.65
N SER A 232 -19.83 -0.85 -33.52
CA SER A 232 -18.88 -1.83 -32.96
C SER A 232 -19.16 -2.17 -31.49
N LEU A 233 -19.75 -1.23 -30.75
CA LEU A 233 -20.18 -1.41 -29.37
C LEU A 233 -21.30 -2.45 -29.25
N TYR A 234 -22.28 -2.42 -30.15
CA TYR A 234 -23.33 -3.46 -30.24
C TYR A 234 -22.72 -4.84 -30.51
N ASN A 235 -21.77 -4.91 -31.44
CA ASN A 235 -21.10 -6.17 -31.76
C ASN A 235 -20.33 -6.74 -30.55
N ALA A 236 -19.59 -5.90 -29.81
CA ALA A 236 -18.89 -6.34 -28.61
C ALA A 236 -19.86 -6.93 -27.55
N LEU A 237 -21.02 -6.29 -27.36
CA LEU A 237 -22.07 -6.81 -26.48
C LEU A 237 -22.65 -8.14 -26.99
N ALA A 238 -22.90 -8.25 -28.30
CA ALA A 238 -23.40 -9.47 -28.92
C ALA A 238 -22.47 -10.67 -28.70
N VAL A 239 -21.16 -10.46 -28.72
CA VAL A 239 -20.17 -11.50 -28.39
C VAL A 239 -20.30 -11.94 -26.94
N ILE A 240 -20.36 -10.98 -26.01
CA ILE A 240 -20.47 -11.27 -24.57
C ILE A 240 -21.70 -12.14 -24.32
N VAL A 241 -22.86 -11.73 -24.85
CA VAL A 241 -24.12 -12.47 -24.71
C VAL A 241 -24.01 -13.87 -25.29
N ARG A 242 -23.47 -14.03 -26.51
CA ARG A 242 -23.30 -15.34 -27.14
C ARG A 242 -22.43 -16.28 -26.31
N VAL A 243 -21.33 -15.76 -25.78
CA VAL A 243 -20.38 -16.55 -24.98
C VAL A 243 -20.99 -16.91 -23.63
N MET A 244 -21.71 -15.97 -22.99
CA MET A 244 -22.42 -16.23 -21.74
C MET A 244 -23.59 -17.21 -21.90
N GLY A 245 -24.21 -17.30 -23.07
CA GLY A 245 -25.24 -18.29 -23.36
C GLY A 245 -24.73 -19.75 -23.30
N ALA A 246 -23.42 -19.98 -23.31
CA ALA A 246 -22.82 -21.30 -23.09
C ALA A 246 -22.46 -21.58 -21.62
N ALA A 247 -22.79 -20.67 -20.70
CA ALA A 247 -22.50 -20.81 -19.29
C ALA A 247 -23.62 -21.51 -18.53
N SER A 248 -23.24 -22.38 -17.59
CA SER A 248 -24.16 -23.07 -16.69
C SER A 248 -24.01 -22.50 -15.28
N TRP A 249 -24.98 -21.68 -14.84
CA TRP A 249 -24.91 -21.09 -13.49
C TRP A 249 -24.94 -22.16 -12.38
N ALA A 250 -25.65 -23.26 -12.60
CA ALA A 250 -25.72 -24.37 -11.64
C ALA A 250 -24.33 -24.97 -11.38
N ASP A 251 -23.55 -25.20 -12.45
CA ASP A 251 -22.18 -25.72 -12.34
C ASP A 251 -21.23 -24.65 -11.76
N ILE A 252 -21.37 -23.40 -12.20
CA ILE A 252 -20.52 -22.28 -11.78
C ILE A 252 -20.68 -21.96 -10.29
N SER A 253 -21.92 -21.94 -9.79
CA SER A 253 -22.21 -21.60 -8.41
C SER A 253 -21.95 -22.75 -7.44
N GLY A 254 -22.10 -23.99 -7.89
CA GLY A 254 -22.01 -25.16 -7.01
C GLY A 254 -22.94 -25.08 -5.79
N GLY A 255 -24.02 -24.29 -5.89
CA GLY A 255 -24.95 -24.01 -4.79
C GLY A 255 -24.48 -23.01 -3.73
N LYS A 256 -23.35 -22.33 -3.91
CA LYS A 256 -22.82 -21.35 -2.96
C LYS A 256 -23.18 -19.91 -3.35
N SER A 257 -23.53 -19.08 -2.38
CA SER A 257 -23.86 -17.66 -2.59
C SER A 257 -22.64 -16.72 -2.60
N ASP A 258 -21.47 -17.19 -2.13
CA ASP A 258 -20.20 -16.45 -2.14
C ASP A 258 -19.54 -16.35 -3.52
N VAL A 259 -20.04 -17.10 -4.50
CA VAL A 259 -19.50 -17.19 -5.87
C VAL A 259 -19.38 -15.82 -6.53
N TYR A 260 -20.31 -14.89 -6.29
CA TYR A 260 -20.24 -13.53 -6.85
C TYR A 260 -19.05 -12.73 -6.35
N LEU A 261 -18.66 -12.90 -5.08
CA LEU A 261 -17.49 -12.22 -4.53
C LEU A 261 -16.23 -12.75 -5.21
N HIS A 262 -16.10 -14.09 -5.30
CA HIS A 262 -14.99 -14.73 -5.98
C HIS A 262 -14.92 -14.32 -7.46
N LEU A 263 -16.06 -14.30 -8.16
CA LEU A 263 -16.17 -13.84 -9.54
C LEU A 263 -15.72 -12.38 -9.69
N TYR A 264 -16.19 -11.47 -8.82
CA TYR A 264 -15.82 -10.05 -8.89
C TYR A 264 -14.33 -9.83 -8.62
N GLU A 265 -13.79 -10.47 -7.58
CA GLU A 265 -12.37 -10.36 -7.22
C GLU A 265 -11.45 -10.90 -8.30
N HIS A 266 -11.75 -12.09 -8.82
CA HIS A 266 -10.98 -12.68 -9.89
C HIS A 266 -11.15 -11.85 -11.18
N PHE A 267 -12.36 -11.38 -11.48
CA PHE A 267 -12.62 -10.51 -12.63
C PHE A 267 -11.75 -9.27 -12.60
N LEU A 268 -11.71 -8.51 -11.49
CA LEU A 268 -10.86 -7.32 -11.40
C LEU A 268 -9.37 -7.63 -11.55
N LYS A 269 -8.91 -8.79 -11.04
CA LYS A 269 -7.53 -9.24 -11.20
C LYS A 269 -7.15 -9.44 -12.67
N VAL A 270 -8.04 -9.98 -13.49
CA VAL A 270 -7.78 -10.25 -14.92
C VAL A 270 -8.10 -9.03 -15.79
N TYR A 271 -9.19 -8.33 -15.51
CA TYR A 271 -9.72 -7.21 -16.29
C TYR A 271 -8.85 -5.95 -16.21
N ASN A 272 -8.47 -5.53 -14.99
CA ASN A 272 -7.72 -4.30 -14.78
C ASN A 272 -6.83 -4.36 -13.53
N PRO A 273 -5.67 -5.05 -13.60
CA PRO A 273 -4.73 -5.16 -12.48
C PRO A 273 -4.23 -3.79 -11.97
N ALA A 274 -4.10 -2.81 -12.88
CA ALA A 274 -3.65 -1.47 -12.54
C ALA A 274 -4.70 -0.69 -11.74
N GLN A 275 -5.98 -0.81 -12.11
CA GLN A 275 -7.09 -0.23 -11.34
C GLN A 275 -7.17 -0.88 -9.96
N ARG A 276 -7.07 -2.21 -9.85
CA ARG A 276 -7.02 -2.90 -8.54
C ARG A 276 -5.93 -2.32 -7.63
N LYS A 277 -4.74 -2.05 -8.18
CA LYS A 277 -3.63 -1.43 -7.44
C LYS A 277 -3.87 0.06 -7.13
N LYS A 278 -4.55 0.79 -8.02
CA LYS A 278 -4.83 2.24 -7.91
C LYS A 278 -6.00 2.56 -6.98
N THR A 279 -7.03 1.72 -6.96
CA THR A 279 -8.21 1.88 -6.09
C THR A 279 -7.95 1.41 -4.66
N GLY A 280 -6.90 0.62 -4.44
CA GLY A 280 -6.54 0.13 -3.11
C GLY A 280 -7.61 -0.80 -2.52
N SER A 281 -8.46 -1.39 -3.37
CA SER A 281 -9.56 -2.28 -2.99
C SER A 281 -9.00 -3.63 -2.51
N TYR A 282 -8.35 -3.63 -1.35
CA TYR A 282 -8.07 -4.85 -0.60
C TYR A 282 -9.32 -5.19 0.18
N TYR A 283 -9.99 -6.27 -0.22
CA TYR A 283 -11.14 -6.77 0.52
C TYR A 283 -10.71 -7.18 1.92
N THR A 284 -11.47 -6.73 2.92
CA THR A 284 -11.30 -7.19 4.29
C THR A 284 -11.64 -8.67 4.36
N PRO A 285 -10.74 -9.54 4.84
CA PRO A 285 -11.04 -10.95 5.04
C PRO A 285 -12.33 -11.11 5.88
N VAL A 286 -13.20 -12.02 5.46
CA VAL A 286 -14.52 -12.22 6.09
C VAL A 286 -14.37 -12.62 7.55
N GLU A 287 -13.31 -13.36 7.87
CA GLU A 287 -12.92 -13.75 9.23
C GLU A 287 -12.73 -12.52 10.12
N VAL A 288 -12.01 -11.50 9.64
CA VAL A 288 -11.80 -10.23 10.36
C VAL A 288 -13.12 -9.47 10.51
N VAL A 289 -13.90 -9.37 9.43
CA VAL A 289 -15.18 -8.66 9.42
C VAL A 289 -16.16 -9.27 10.43
N ASN A 290 -16.28 -10.59 10.45
CA ASN A 290 -17.15 -11.30 11.37
C ASN A 290 -16.80 -11.03 12.83
N GLN A 291 -15.50 -10.97 13.17
CA GLN A 291 -15.10 -10.63 14.53
C GLN A 291 -15.32 -9.17 14.89
N MET A 292 -15.11 -8.22 13.96
CA MET A 292 -15.47 -6.82 14.21
C MET A 292 -16.97 -6.66 14.46
N VAL A 293 -17.82 -7.30 13.65
CA VAL A 293 -19.28 -7.29 13.83
C VAL A 293 -19.69 -7.94 15.15
N ARG A 294 -19.04 -9.04 15.56
CA ARG A 294 -19.25 -9.67 16.86
C ARG A 294 -18.91 -8.70 18.01
N LEU A 295 -17.75 -8.06 17.98
CA LEU A 295 -17.31 -7.14 19.03
C LEU A 295 -18.23 -5.91 19.15
N VAL A 296 -18.72 -5.39 18.02
CA VAL A 296 -19.73 -4.31 18.03
C VAL A 296 -21.05 -4.79 18.64
N ASP A 297 -21.49 -6.01 18.32
CA ASP A 297 -22.68 -6.61 18.91
C ASP A 297 -22.52 -6.85 20.43
N ASP A 298 -21.34 -7.26 20.88
CA ASP A 298 -20.98 -7.39 22.30
C ASP A 298 -21.01 -6.03 23.01
N ALA A 299 -20.47 -4.98 22.37
CA ALA A 299 -20.45 -3.63 22.92
C ALA A 299 -21.85 -3.03 23.07
N LEU A 300 -22.73 -3.24 22.08
CA LEU A 300 -24.13 -2.82 22.13
C LEU A 300 -24.88 -3.47 23.30
N ARG A 301 -24.67 -4.77 23.52
CA ARG A 301 -25.28 -5.51 24.63
C ARG A 301 -24.78 -5.05 25.99
N THR A 302 -23.47 -4.90 26.11
CA THR A 302 -22.80 -4.70 27.40
C THR A 302 -22.89 -3.26 27.89
N TYR A 303 -22.72 -2.28 27.00
CA TYR A 303 -22.54 -0.88 27.39
C TYR A 303 -23.69 0.04 26.95
N LEU A 304 -24.48 -0.33 25.93
CA LEU A 304 -25.56 0.53 25.40
C LEU A 304 -26.98 0.00 25.71
N GLY A 305 -27.10 -0.98 26.60
CA GLY A 305 -28.40 -1.54 27.04
C GLY A 305 -29.22 -2.17 25.90
N LYS A 306 -28.59 -2.55 24.78
CA LYS A 306 -29.28 -3.21 23.65
C LYS A 306 -29.28 -4.71 23.87
N GLU A 307 -30.26 -5.23 24.60
CA GLU A 307 -30.36 -6.64 25.06
C GLU A 307 -30.04 -7.68 23.97
N HIS A 308 -30.43 -7.43 22.71
CA HIS A 308 -30.20 -8.33 21.58
C HIS A 308 -29.14 -7.81 20.59
N GLY A 309 -28.27 -6.89 21.04
CA GLY A 309 -27.19 -6.30 20.24
C GLY A 309 -27.72 -5.66 18.96
N LEU A 310 -27.13 -6.03 17.83
CA LEU A 310 -27.51 -5.59 16.48
C LEU A 310 -28.96 -5.93 16.10
N ALA A 311 -29.54 -6.96 16.74
CA ALA A 311 -30.93 -7.34 16.53
C ALA A 311 -31.93 -6.47 17.31
N SER A 312 -31.48 -5.55 18.17
CA SER A 312 -32.33 -4.72 19.04
C SER A 312 -33.11 -3.64 18.29
N GLU A 313 -34.16 -3.11 18.91
CA GLU A 313 -34.92 -2.00 18.34
C GLU A 313 -34.09 -0.71 18.34
N GLY A 314 -34.27 0.13 17.32
CA GLY A 314 -33.60 1.43 17.23
C GLY A 314 -32.10 1.37 16.90
N VAL A 315 -31.56 0.18 16.58
CA VAL A 315 -30.20 0.05 16.06
C VAL A 315 -30.20 0.25 14.55
N SER A 316 -29.42 1.23 14.10
CA SER A 316 -29.14 1.53 12.70
C SER A 316 -27.64 1.44 12.46
N VAL A 317 -27.26 0.80 11.36
CA VAL A 317 -25.87 0.47 11.03
C VAL A 317 -25.53 1.09 9.69
N ILE A 318 -24.39 1.75 9.57
CA ILE A 318 -23.86 2.24 8.31
C ILE A 318 -22.45 1.73 8.05
N ASP A 319 -22.21 1.31 6.81
CA ASP A 319 -20.87 1.20 6.26
C ASP A 319 -20.62 2.35 5.27
N PRO A 320 -19.75 3.31 5.61
CA PRO A 320 -19.50 4.48 4.77
C PRO A 320 -18.63 4.19 3.54
N ALA A 321 -18.03 3.01 3.43
CA ALA A 321 -17.19 2.60 2.32
C ALA A 321 -17.38 1.10 2.04
N MET A 322 -18.62 0.73 1.69
CA MET A 322 -19.07 -0.66 1.79
C MET A 322 -18.43 -1.62 0.79
N GLY A 323 -17.81 -1.13 -0.28
CA GLY A 323 -17.24 -1.98 -1.33
C GLY A 323 -18.29 -2.91 -1.91
N THR A 324 -18.02 -4.22 -1.83
CA THR A 324 -18.93 -5.29 -2.28
C THR A 324 -19.90 -5.76 -1.19
N GLY A 325 -20.06 -5.02 -0.09
CA GLY A 325 -21.07 -5.25 0.94
C GLY A 325 -20.69 -6.23 2.06
N THR A 326 -19.40 -6.48 2.29
CA THR A 326 -18.95 -7.51 3.25
C THR A 326 -19.39 -7.24 4.69
N TYR A 327 -19.28 -6.00 5.20
CA TYR A 327 -19.77 -5.65 6.54
C TYR A 327 -21.29 -5.73 6.66
N PRO A 328 -22.09 -5.10 5.76
CA PRO A 328 -23.55 -5.27 5.78
C PRO A 328 -24.01 -6.73 5.76
N LEU A 329 -23.37 -7.61 4.98
CA LEU A 329 -23.67 -9.05 4.96
C LEU A 329 -23.37 -9.74 6.29
N SER A 330 -22.21 -9.47 6.87
CA SER A 330 -21.83 -10.05 8.16
C SER A 330 -22.79 -9.61 9.28
N VAL A 331 -23.25 -8.36 9.25
CA VAL A 331 -24.29 -7.84 10.16
C VAL A 331 -25.61 -8.61 10.00
N MET A 332 -26.06 -8.88 8.77
CA MET A 332 -27.25 -9.70 8.52
C MET A 332 -27.11 -11.12 9.08
N HIS A 333 -25.97 -11.78 8.84
CA HIS A 333 -25.70 -13.12 9.36
C HIS A 333 -25.64 -13.15 10.89
N LYS A 334 -25.03 -12.13 11.52
CA LYS A 334 -25.00 -12.01 12.98
C LYS A 334 -26.41 -11.89 13.58
N VAL A 335 -27.28 -11.09 12.98
CA VAL A 335 -28.70 -10.99 13.42
C VAL A 335 -29.47 -12.28 13.16
N ALA A 336 -29.26 -12.94 12.02
CA ALA A 336 -29.95 -14.20 11.68
C ALA A 336 -29.51 -15.40 12.53
N SER A 337 -28.30 -15.34 13.10
CA SER A 337 -27.75 -16.34 14.01
C SER A 337 -27.94 -15.99 15.49
N ALA A 338 -28.67 -14.91 15.82
CA ALA A 338 -28.88 -14.48 17.21
C ALA A 338 -29.64 -15.53 18.04
N GLU A 339 -28.91 -16.33 18.81
CA GLU A 339 -29.45 -17.45 19.59
C GLU A 339 -30.44 -17.02 20.68
N SER A 340 -30.31 -15.79 21.18
CA SER A 340 -31.23 -15.18 22.15
C SER A 340 -32.65 -15.00 21.60
N LEU A 341 -32.85 -15.10 20.28
CA LEU A 341 -34.14 -14.91 19.63
C LEU A 341 -34.68 -16.23 19.08
N SER A 342 -35.99 -16.44 19.23
CA SER A 342 -36.70 -17.50 18.52
C SER A 342 -36.60 -17.31 16.99
N PRO A 343 -36.73 -18.36 16.17
CA PRO A 343 -36.63 -18.23 14.71
C PRO A 343 -37.54 -17.13 14.12
N ALA A 344 -38.79 -17.04 14.57
CA ALA A 344 -39.71 -15.99 14.13
C ALA A 344 -39.29 -14.58 14.58
N ALA A 345 -38.66 -14.45 15.75
CA ALA A 345 -38.12 -13.18 16.22
C ALA A 345 -36.86 -12.77 15.45
N ARG A 346 -36.01 -13.73 15.03
CA ARG A 346 -34.86 -13.46 14.14
C ARG A 346 -35.31 -12.92 12.79
N THR A 347 -36.32 -13.53 12.16
CA THR A 347 -36.87 -13.01 10.91
C THR A 347 -37.42 -11.59 11.07
N ARG A 348 -38.15 -11.30 12.16
CA ARG A 348 -38.62 -9.93 12.45
C ARG A 348 -37.47 -8.94 12.65
N ALA A 349 -36.43 -9.34 13.38
CA ALA A 349 -35.24 -8.52 13.59
C ALA A 349 -34.49 -8.28 12.27
N LEU A 350 -34.39 -9.29 11.40
CA LEU A 350 -33.76 -9.19 10.09
C LEU A 350 -34.54 -8.27 9.15
N ASN A 351 -35.87 -8.38 9.12
CA ASN A 351 -36.75 -7.46 8.37
C ASN A 351 -36.62 -6.00 8.85
N ARG A 352 -36.45 -5.79 10.17
CA ARG A 352 -36.16 -4.46 10.71
C ARG A 352 -34.77 -3.99 10.33
N LEU A 353 -33.75 -4.83 10.49
CA LEU A 353 -32.37 -4.51 10.13
C LEU A 353 -32.27 -4.10 8.65
N ALA A 354 -32.94 -4.81 7.74
CA ALA A 354 -32.96 -4.47 6.32
C ALA A 354 -33.42 -3.03 6.04
N LYS A 355 -34.31 -2.48 6.89
CA LYS A 355 -34.76 -1.07 6.82
C LYS A 355 -33.82 -0.08 7.50
N ASN A 356 -32.92 -0.55 8.36
CA ASN A 356 -32.01 0.26 9.19
C ASN A 356 -30.52 0.03 8.86
N LEU A 357 -30.22 -0.72 7.80
CA LEU A 357 -28.88 -1.02 7.34
C LEU A 357 -28.57 -0.14 6.12
N TYR A 358 -27.54 0.67 6.25
CA TYR A 358 -27.14 1.69 5.29
C TYR A 358 -25.74 1.40 4.74
N GLY A 359 -25.50 1.73 3.48
CA GLY A 359 -24.19 1.55 2.86
C GLY A 359 -23.91 2.60 1.79
N PHE A 360 -22.70 3.16 1.79
CA PHE A 360 -22.23 4.06 0.74
C PHE A 360 -21.05 3.45 0.01
N GLU A 361 -21.07 3.55 -1.32
CA GLU A 361 -19.95 3.19 -2.17
C GLU A 361 -19.79 4.22 -3.29
N LEU A 362 -18.55 4.59 -3.61
CA LEU A 362 -18.26 5.56 -4.65
C LEU A 362 -18.38 4.94 -6.06
N GLN A 363 -18.04 3.65 -6.20
CA GLN A 363 -17.99 2.94 -7.47
C GLN A 363 -19.27 2.13 -7.75
N SER A 364 -19.84 2.31 -8.95
CA SER A 364 -21.08 1.61 -9.34
C SER A 364 -20.93 0.07 -9.44
N GLY A 365 -19.75 -0.43 -9.82
CA GLY A 365 -19.46 -1.87 -9.91
C GLY A 365 -19.57 -2.59 -8.57
N PRO A 366 -18.72 -2.27 -7.57
CA PRO A 366 -18.79 -2.85 -6.22
C PRO A 366 -20.16 -2.66 -5.56
N PHE A 367 -20.77 -1.47 -5.71
CA PHE A 367 -22.13 -1.20 -5.24
C PHE A 367 -23.14 -2.24 -5.76
N SER A 368 -23.11 -2.53 -7.05
CA SER A 368 -24.06 -3.45 -7.67
C SER A 368 -23.90 -4.88 -7.15
N VAL A 369 -22.65 -5.29 -6.90
CA VAL A 369 -22.34 -6.58 -6.28
C VAL A 369 -22.83 -6.63 -4.84
N ALA A 370 -22.69 -5.53 -4.08
CA ALA A 370 -23.23 -5.43 -2.73
C ALA A 370 -24.76 -5.59 -2.73
N GLU A 371 -25.47 -4.80 -3.55
CA GLU A 371 -26.94 -4.84 -3.66
C GLU A 371 -27.44 -6.27 -3.94
N LEU A 372 -26.84 -6.94 -4.93
CA LEU A 372 -27.19 -8.32 -5.26
C LEU A 372 -26.97 -9.28 -4.10
N ARG A 373 -25.78 -9.26 -3.48
CA ARG A 373 -25.42 -10.21 -2.43
C ARG A 373 -26.34 -10.04 -1.21
N LEU A 374 -26.62 -8.80 -0.82
CA LEU A 374 -27.50 -8.53 0.31
C LEU A 374 -28.94 -8.95 0.02
N ASN A 375 -29.47 -8.67 -1.17
CA ASN A 375 -30.82 -9.08 -1.57
C ASN A 375 -30.96 -10.61 -1.59
N GLN A 376 -29.97 -11.32 -2.13
CA GLN A 376 -29.98 -12.78 -2.14
C GLN A 376 -29.88 -13.36 -0.73
N THR A 377 -28.98 -12.83 0.09
CA THR A 377 -28.78 -13.28 1.48
C THR A 377 -30.06 -13.08 2.31
N LEU A 378 -30.78 -11.97 2.15
CA LEU A 378 -32.07 -11.77 2.82
C LEU A 378 -33.08 -12.85 2.45
N LYS A 379 -33.21 -13.17 1.16
CA LYS A 379 -34.11 -14.22 0.68
C LYS A 379 -33.72 -15.59 1.23
N GLU A 380 -32.42 -15.94 1.23
CA GLU A 380 -31.89 -17.19 1.78
C GLU A 380 -32.16 -17.34 3.28
N LEU A 381 -32.11 -16.22 4.03
CA LEU A 381 -32.39 -16.16 5.46
C LEU A 381 -33.91 -16.07 5.78
N GLY A 382 -34.78 -16.14 4.77
CA GLY A 382 -36.23 -16.13 4.93
C GLY A 382 -36.82 -14.77 5.31
N ALA A 383 -36.12 -13.67 5.04
CA ALA A 383 -36.57 -12.30 5.24
C ALA A 383 -37.10 -11.67 3.95
N ASP A 384 -37.93 -10.65 4.12
CA ASP A 384 -38.52 -9.88 3.02
C ASP A 384 -37.57 -8.77 2.58
N VAL A 385 -37.45 -8.59 1.26
CA VAL A 385 -36.77 -7.41 0.70
C VAL A 385 -37.72 -6.21 0.84
N PRO A 386 -37.28 -5.06 1.39
CA PRO A 386 -38.12 -3.87 1.51
C PRO A 386 -38.67 -3.40 0.15
N GLU A 387 -39.92 -2.90 0.12
CA GLU A 387 -40.57 -2.42 -1.11
C GLU A 387 -39.78 -1.31 -1.83
N ASP A 388 -39.13 -0.43 -1.06
CA ASP A 388 -38.29 0.66 -1.57
C ASP A 388 -36.84 0.25 -1.88
N GLY A 389 -36.51 -1.04 -1.74
CA GLY A 389 -35.16 -1.58 -1.81
C GLY A 389 -34.35 -1.39 -0.52
N LEU A 390 -33.13 -1.95 -0.49
CA LEU A 390 -32.18 -1.74 0.59
C LEU A 390 -31.64 -0.30 0.59
N ASN A 391 -31.23 0.21 1.76
CA ASN A 391 -30.66 1.56 1.87
C ASN A 391 -29.17 1.62 1.50
N LEU A 392 -28.84 1.10 0.33
CA LEU A 392 -27.49 1.18 -0.25
C LEU A 392 -27.47 2.30 -1.29
N TYR A 393 -26.38 3.06 -1.37
CA TYR A 393 -26.28 4.17 -2.33
C TYR A 393 -24.91 4.28 -3.00
N VAL A 394 -24.94 4.64 -4.29
CA VAL A 394 -23.75 5.13 -4.99
C VAL A 394 -23.55 6.61 -4.63
N ALA A 395 -22.63 6.89 -3.71
CA ALA A 395 -22.41 8.23 -3.19
C ALA A 395 -21.00 8.40 -2.60
N ASP A 396 -20.45 9.61 -2.72
CA ASP A 396 -19.24 10.00 -1.98
C ASP A 396 -19.60 10.35 -0.55
N THR A 397 -19.23 9.53 0.43
CA THR A 397 -19.48 9.77 1.87
C THR A 397 -19.08 11.17 2.32
N LEU A 398 -17.94 11.68 1.85
CA LEU A 398 -17.35 12.95 2.29
C LEU A 398 -17.97 14.17 1.58
N SER A 399 -18.95 13.97 0.69
CA SER A 399 -19.68 15.07 0.06
C SER A 399 -20.51 15.86 1.07
N ASP A 400 -20.74 17.14 0.78
CA ASP A 400 -21.53 18.06 1.61
C ASP A 400 -22.95 17.50 1.91
N PRO A 401 -23.29 17.25 3.19
CA PRO A 401 -24.62 16.77 3.59
C PRO A 401 -25.71 17.84 3.46
N TYR A 402 -25.34 19.12 3.30
CA TYR A 402 -26.25 20.26 3.17
C TYR A 402 -26.36 20.77 1.72
N ALA A 403 -25.75 20.08 0.75
CA ALA A 403 -25.83 20.42 -0.65
C ALA A 403 -27.30 20.50 -1.14
N LYS A 404 -27.59 21.48 -2.01
CA LYS A 404 -28.91 21.60 -2.64
C LYS A 404 -29.22 20.35 -3.47
N GLN A 405 -30.47 19.89 -3.42
CA GLN A 405 -30.93 18.77 -4.24
C GLN A 405 -30.68 19.07 -5.72
N LYS A 406 -30.12 18.09 -6.43
CA LYS A 406 -29.88 18.21 -7.87
C LYS A 406 -31.23 18.16 -8.62
N PRO A 407 -31.49 19.08 -9.58
CA PRO A 407 -32.71 19.06 -10.38
C PRO A 407 -32.78 17.79 -11.24
N VAL A 408 -33.98 17.22 -11.35
CA VAL A 408 -34.25 16.00 -12.13
C VAL A 408 -34.55 16.38 -13.57
N ASN A 409 -33.56 16.27 -14.46
CA ASN A 409 -33.78 16.48 -15.90
C ASN A 409 -33.75 15.12 -16.62
N GLY A 410 -34.83 14.74 -17.32
CA GLY A 410 -34.91 13.52 -18.15
C GLY A 410 -35.40 12.24 -17.45
N ASN A 411 -36.02 11.33 -18.21
CA ASN A 411 -36.66 10.11 -17.68
C ASN A 411 -35.66 9.07 -17.12
N THR A 412 -34.45 9.00 -17.68
CA THR A 412 -33.45 7.97 -17.30
C THR A 412 -32.56 8.37 -16.12
N LEU A 413 -32.48 9.67 -15.83
CA LEU A 413 -31.68 10.30 -14.76
C LEU A 413 -32.37 10.36 -13.40
N ARG A 414 -33.64 9.94 -13.32
CA ARG A 414 -34.46 10.06 -12.11
C ARG A 414 -33.97 9.17 -10.98
N LEU A 415 -33.63 7.90 -11.23
CA LEU A 415 -33.25 6.96 -10.17
C LEU A 415 -31.90 7.31 -9.52
N LEU A 416 -30.90 7.70 -10.31
CA LEU A 416 -29.57 8.03 -9.79
C LEU A 416 -29.57 9.35 -8.99
N SER A 417 -30.29 10.35 -9.49
CA SER A 417 -30.54 11.58 -8.74
C SER A 417 -31.33 11.29 -7.46
N GLN A 418 -32.28 10.36 -7.50
CA GLN A 418 -32.99 9.88 -6.31
C GLN A 418 -32.06 9.16 -5.34
N LEU A 419 -31.17 8.27 -5.77
CA LEU A 419 -30.19 7.58 -4.91
C LEU A 419 -29.22 8.56 -4.27
N SER A 420 -28.67 9.51 -5.05
CA SER A 420 -27.80 10.56 -4.52
C SER A 420 -28.53 11.48 -3.53
N ASN A 421 -29.75 11.93 -3.85
CA ASN A 421 -30.56 12.74 -2.94
C ASN A 421 -30.97 11.95 -1.67
N LYS A 422 -31.28 10.64 -1.79
CA LYS A 422 -31.53 9.75 -0.65
C LYS A 422 -30.26 9.59 0.20
N ALA A 423 -29.08 9.45 -0.40
CA ALA A 423 -27.82 9.40 0.33
C ALA A 423 -27.55 10.70 1.10
N THR A 424 -27.73 11.87 0.46
CA THR A 424 -27.64 13.18 1.15
C THR A 424 -28.63 13.27 2.31
N ARG A 425 -29.85 12.75 2.14
CA ARG A 425 -30.84 12.67 3.20
C ARG A 425 -30.38 11.78 4.36
N VAL A 426 -29.82 10.60 4.08
CA VAL A 426 -29.27 9.70 5.10
C VAL A 426 -28.17 10.40 5.91
N LYS A 427 -27.25 11.08 5.22
CA LYS A 427 -26.18 11.84 5.88
C LYS A 427 -26.71 12.91 6.80
N ARG A 428 -27.79 13.61 6.42
CA ARG A 428 -28.33 14.76 7.16
C ARG A 428 -29.36 14.41 8.24
N GLU A 429 -30.21 13.40 8.00
CA GLU A 429 -31.45 13.22 8.77
C GLU A 429 -31.56 11.87 9.48
N VAL A 430 -30.83 10.85 9.02
CA VAL A 430 -30.96 9.51 9.59
C VAL A 430 -30.05 9.38 10.81
N PRO A 431 -30.59 9.04 12.00
CA PRO A 431 -29.77 8.74 13.16
C PRO A 431 -29.08 7.39 12.97
N ILE A 432 -27.76 7.36 13.10
CA ILE A 432 -26.93 6.17 12.98
C ILE A 432 -26.40 5.79 14.36
N GLN A 433 -26.60 4.54 14.78
CA GLN A 433 -26.13 4.02 16.06
C GLN A 433 -24.74 3.37 15.94
N VAL A 434 -24.47 2.74 14.80
CA VAL A 434 -23.23 2.01 14.52
C VAL A 434 -22.66 2.44 13.18
N CYS A 435 -21.41 2.89 13.17
CA CYS A 435 -20.62 3.06 11.95
C CYS A 435 -19.50 2.03 11.94
N ILE A 436 -19.48 1.14 10.95
CA ILE A 436 -18.52 0.03 10.87
C ILE A 436 -18.01 -0.13 9.44
N GLY A 437 -16.73 -0.44 9.24
CA GLY A 437 -16.20 -0.63 7.90
C GLY A 437 -14.67 -0.66 7.77
N ASN A 438 -14.21 -0.61 6.52
CA ASN A 438 -12.80 -0.46 6.15
C ASN A 438 -12.62 0.74 5.20
N PRO A 439 -12.44 1.96 5.73
CA PRO A 439 -12.22 3.15 4.92
C PRO A 439 -10.95 3.07 4.03
N PRO A 440 -10.93 3.74 2.86
CA PRO A 440 -9.79 3.70 1.95
C PRO A 440 -8.54 4.43 2.49
N TYR A 441 -7.35 3.93 2.13
CA TYR A 441 -6.05 4.50 2.56
C TYR A 441 -5.40 5.32 1.45
N LYS A 442 -5.18 6.62 1.67
CA LYS A 442 -4.45 7.47 0.70
C LYS A 442 -3.84 8.68 1.36
N VAL A 443 -2.50 8.75 1.34
CA VAL A 443 -1.73 9.91 1.84
C VAL A 443 -1.81 11.07 0.83
N LYS A 444 -1.70 12.32 1.30
CA LYS A 444 -1.81 13.55 0.49
C LYS A 444 -3.18 13.67 -0.20
N ALA A 445 -4.22 13.30 0.53
CA ALA A 445 -5.60 13.27 0.04
C ALA A 445 -6.38 14.57 0.31
N GLU A 446 -5.70 15.70 0.51
CA GLU A 446 -6.32 17.00 0.84
C GLU A 446 -7.48 17.38 -0.08
N LYS A 447 -7.34 17.15 -1.39
CA LYS A 447 -8.39 17.43 -2.39
C LYS A 447 -9.56 16.44 -2.36
N MET A 448 -9.47 15.37 -1.58
CA MET A 448 -10.48 14.31 -1.44
C MET A 448 -11.21 14.36 -0.09
N GLY A 449 -10.83 15.26 0.82
CA GLY A 449 -11.47 15.38 2.14
C GLY A 449 -12.87 16.01 2.12
N GLY A 450 -13.31 16.52 0.97
CA GLY A 450 -14.69 16.99 0.77
C GLY A 450 -15.16 18.02 1.81
N TRP A 451 -16.39 17.85 2.27
CA TRP A 451 -17.01 18.69 3.30
C TRP A 451 -16.31 18.59 4.64
N VAL A 452 -15.81 17.41 5.01
CA VAL A 452 -15.12 17.21 6.29
C VAL A 452 -13.94 18.18 6.41
N ASN A 453 -13.15 18.36 5.35
CA ASN A 453 -11.94 19.18 5.35
C ASN A 453 -12.15 20.66 5.01
N SER A 454 -13.27 21.04 4.37
CA SER A 454 -13.42 22.41 3.84
C SER A 454 -14.85 22.94 3.82
N GLY A 455 -15.82 22.14 4.25
CA GLY A 455 -17.21 22.54 4.36
C GLY A 455 -17.53 23.18 5.72
N PRO A 456 -18.61 23.97 5.79
CA PRO A 456 -19.02 24.61 7.04
C PRO A 456 -19.60 23.57 8.02
N ARG A 457 -19.26 23.68 9.30
CA ARG A 457 -19.82 22.85 10.39
C ARG A 457 -21.33 23.09 10.54
N SER A 458 -21.78 24.32 10.42
CA SER A 458 -23.20 24.69 10.54
C SER A 458 -23.54 25.92 9.70
N LYS A 459 -24.79 26.39 9.76
CA LYS A 459 -25.17 27.66 9.09
C LYS A 459 -24.44 28.88 9.64
N ASP A 460 -24.09 28.83 10.93
CA ASP A 460 -23.52 29.97 11.67
C ASP A 460 -22.02 29.81 11.93
N ASP A 461 -21.45 28.63 11.60
CA ASP A 461 -20.03 28.31 11.77
C ASP A 461 -19.46 27.80 10.44
N SER A 462 -18.61 28.64 9.83
CA SER A 462 -17.93 28.35 8.57
C SER A 462 -16.67 27.52 8.73
N SER A 463 -16.24 27.21 9.95
CA SER A 463 -15.09 26.36 10.20
C SER A 463 -15.33 24.94 9.73
N SER A 464 -14.24 24.26 9.37
CA SER A 464 -14.25 22.85 9.04
C SER A 464 -14.27 22.02 10.32
N ILE A 465 -14.98 20.90 10.30
CA ILE A 465 -14.96 19.95 11.42
C ILE A 465 -13.58 19.31 11.62
N MET A 466 -12.68 19.36 10.63
CA MET A 466 -11.31 18.87 10.79
C MET A 466 -10.48 19.68 11.77
N GLU A 467 -10.84 20.94 12.06
CA GLU A 467 -10.14 21.79 13.04
C GLU A 467 -10.01 21.10 14.41
N ASP A 468 -10.98 20.24 14.77
CA ASP A 468 -10.98 19.47 16.02
C ASP A 468 -9.84 18.43 16.11
N PHE A 469 -9.21 18.06 14.99
CA PHE A 469 -8.11 17.09 14.96
C PHE A 469 -6.72 17.76 14.99
N HIS A 470 -6.67 19.09 14.95
CA HIS A 470 -5.43 19.86 15.01
C HIS A 470 -5.00 20.10 16.47
N ALA A 471 -3.70 20.20 16.70
CA ALA A 471 -3.13 20.51 18.00
C ALA A 471 -2.05 21.59 17.87
N PRO A 472 -1.94 22.52 18.86
CA PRO A 472 -0.90 23.54 18.86
C PRO A 472 0.51 22.93 18.75
N GLY A 473 1.41 23.60 18.04
CA GLY A 473 2.82 23.19 17.94
C GLY A 473 3.12 22.02 16.99
N MET A 474 2.11 21.42 16.34
CA MET A 474 2.29 20.22 15.50
C MET A 474 2.57 20.51 14.02
N GLY A 475 2.64 21.77 13.59
CA GLY A 475 2.55 22.19 12.18
C GLY A 475 3.42 21.42 11.17
N GLY A 476 4.66 21.03 11.52
CA GLY A 476 5.53 20.22 10.65
C GLY A 476 5.06 18.78 10.42
N TYR A 477 4.21 18.26 11.31
CA TYR A 477 3.72 16.88 11.33
C TYR A 477 2.27 16.74 10.84
N GLU A 478 1.48 17.82 10.80
CA GLU A 478 0.04 17.79 10.44
C GLU A 478 -0.26 17.28 9.04
N TYR A 479 0.74 17.22 8.14
CA TYR A 479 0.55 16.63 6.81
C TYR A 479 0.03 15.18 6.85
N VAL A 480 0.21 14.47 7.98
CA VAL A 480 -0.31 13.10 8.20
C VAL A 480 -1.84 13.06 8.33
N LEU A 481 -2.47 14.16 8.77
CA LEU A 481 -3.93 14.31 8.84
C LEU A 481 -4.56 14.38 7.45
N LYS A 482 -3.77 14.72 6.42
CA LYS A 482 -4.17 14.73 5.00
C LYS A 482 -4.23 13.32 4.42
N ASN A 483 -4.96 12.42 5.10
CA ASN A 483 -5.14 11.03 4.72
C ASN A 483 -6.63 10.67 4.71
N LEU A 484 -7.03 9.88 3.72
CA LEU A 484 -8.45 9.59 3.49
C LEU A 484 -9.12 8.87 4.66
N TYR A 485 -8.45 7.91 5.31
CA TYR A 485 -9.02 7.22 6.48
C TYR A 485 -9.27 8.17 7.68
N VAL A 486 -8.51 9.26 7.80
CA VAL A 486 -8.68 10.28 8.86
C VAL A 486 -9.98 11.05 8.63
N TYR A 487 -10.27 11.42 7.38
CA TYR A 487 -11.53 12.08 7.03
C TYR A 487 -12.74 11.18 7.29
N PHE A 488 -12.61 9.88 7.06
CA PHE A 488 -13.66 8.91 7.39
C PHE A 488 -13.86 8.74 8.90
N TRP A 489 -12.78 8.71 9.70
CA TRP A 489 -12.89 8.76 11.16
C TRP A 489 -13.66 10.00 11.62
N ARG A 490 -13.25 11.19 11.16
CA ARG A 490 -13.91 12.44 11.55
C ARG A 490 -15.38 12.46 11.13
N TRP A 491 -15.69 11.99 9.91
CA TRP A 491 -17.07 11.87 9.42
C TRP A 491 -17.90 10.91 10.28
N ALA A 492 -17.34 9.76 10.65
CA ALA A 492 -18.04 8.77 11.45
C ALA A 492 -18.32 9.26 12.87
N PHE A 493 -17.35 9.93 13.51
CA PHE A 493 -17.57 10.57 14.81
C PHE A 493 -18.61 11.68 14.72
N TRP A 494 -18.55 12.52 13.68
CA TRP A 494 -19.62 13.48 13.43
C TRP A 494 -20.98 12.79 13.31
N LYS A 495 -21.10 11.76 12.46
CA LYS A 495 -22.37 11.12 12.16
C LYS A 495 -22.99 10.38 13.36
N VAL A 496 -22.17 9.75 14.19
CA VAL A 496 -22.62 8.91 15.31
C VAL A 496 -22.65 9.69 16.63
N PHE A 497 -21.65 10.52 16.92
CA PHE A 497 -21.50 11.19 18.22
C PHE A 497 -21.98 12.66 18.24
N GLU A 498 -22.11 13.33 17.10
CA GLU A 498 -22.50 14.76 17.05
C GLU A 498 -23.87 15.01 16.38
N ASP A 499 -24.03 14.51 15.16
CA ASP A 499 -25.16 14.73 14.23
C ASP A 499 -26.32 13.76 14.44
N SER A 500 -26.26 12.86 15.43
CA SER A 500 -27.38 11.99 15.83
C SER A 500 -28.57 12.76 16.44
N PHE A 501 -28.71 14.04 16.09
CA PHE A 501 -29.75 14.97 16.51
C PHE A 501 -31.13 14.48 16.05
N ARG A 502 -31.81 13.73 16.92
CA ARG A 502 -33.24 13.39 16.77
C ARG A 502 -34.07 14.63 17.06
N ALA A 503 -34.17 15.54 16.08
CA ALA A 503 -35.04 16.71 16.13
C ALA A 503 -36.52 16.29 15.96
N PHE A 504 -37.13 15.86 17.06
CA PHE A 504 -38.51 16.27 17.33
C PHE A 504 -38.49 17.20 18.54
N GLU A 505 -39.42 18.14 18.51
CA GLU A 505 -39.49 19.36 19.30
C GLU A 505 -39.12 19.19 20.80
N SER A 506 -38.36 20.17 21.30
CA SER A 506 -38.30 20.64 22.70
C SER A 506 -37.80 19.72 23.83
N GLN A 507 -36.88 18.76 23.59
CA GLN A 507 -36.02 18.22 24.66
C GLN A 507 -34.56 18.03 24.20
N SER A 508 -33.64 18.80 24.82
CA SER A 508 -32.20 18.56 24.80
C SER A 508 -31.89 17.37 25.69
N ASP A 509 -31.78 16.20 25.11
CA ASP A 509 -31.49 14.98 25.85
C ASP A 509 -30.16 14.40 25.34
N SER A 510 -29.15 14.39 26.21
CA SER A 510 -27.79 13.87 25.92
C SER A 510 -27.82 12.37 25.59
N SER A 511 -28.90 11.67 25.95
CA SER A 511 -29.22 10.27 25.60
C SER A 511 -29.21 9.98 24.09
N LYS A 512 -29.20 11.01 23.24
CA LYS A 512 -29.30 10.88 21.77
C LYS A 512 -27.96 10.70 21.04
N ARG A 513 -26.81 10.78 21.73
CA ARG A 513 -25.45 10.67 21.12
C ARG A 513 -24.76 9.33 21.33
N ALA A 514 -25.39 8.39 22.03
CA ALA A 514 -24.79 7.08 22.29
C ALA A 514 -24.61 6.30 20.97
N GLY A 515 -23.52 5.55 20.83
CA GLY A 515 -23.22 4.81 19.61
C GLY A 515 -21.83 4.17 19.58
N VAL A 516 -21.54 3.48 18.48
CA VAL A 516 -20.27 2.78 18.26
C VAL A 516 -19.68 3.14 16.90
N VAL A 517 -18.40 3.48 16.85
CA VAL A 517 -17.62 3.62 15.62
C VAL A 517 -16.51 2.57 15.62
N CYS A 518 -16.47 1.69 14.62
CA CYS A 518 -15.50 0.61 14.53
C CYS A 518 -14.90 0.49 13.12
N PHE A 519 -13.61 0.78 12.97
CA PHE A 519 -12.92 0.63 11.68
C PHE A 519 -11.65 -0.20 11.79
N ILE A 520 -11.27 -0.81 10.68
CA ILE A 520 -9.90 -1.27 10.43
C ILE A 520 -9.19 -0.27 9.52
N THR A 521 -8.17 0.42 10.03
CA THR A 521 -7.43 1.45 9.28
C THR A 521 -5.94 1.36 9.49
N ALA A 522 -5.17 2.14 8.72
CA ALA A 522 -3.76 2.35 9.00
C ALA A 522 -3.53 2.85 10.44
N SER A 523 -2.51 2.33 11.12
CA SER A 523 -2.29 2.53 12.56
C SER A 523 -1.52 3.81 12.93
N GLY A 524 -1.29 4.71 11.99
CA GLY A 524 -0.46 5.91 12.21
C GLY A 524 -0.95 6.81 13.35
N TYR A 525 -2.28 6.92 13.50
CA TYR A 525 -2.89 7.77 14.53
C TYR A 525 -2.68 7.29 15.96
N LEU A 526 -2.36 6.01 16.16
CA LEU A 526 -2.09 5.45 17.48
C LEU A 526 -0.87 6.10 18.14
N LYS A 527 0.18 6.43 17.37
CA LYS A 527 1.48 6.84 17.91
C LYS A 527 2.02 8.15 17.33
N GLY A 528 1.61 8.54 16.13
CA GLY A 528 2.23 9.65 15.41
C GLY A 528 1.98 11.01 16.10
N PRO A 529 3.00 11.90 16.16
CA PRO A 529 2.88 13.19 16.85
C PRO A 529 1.83 14.10 16.21
N GLY A 530 1.74 14.10 14.87
CA GLY A 530 0.73 14.88 14.13
C GLY A 530 -0.73 14.45 14.34
N PHE A 531 -0.99 13.42 15.16
CA PHE A 531 -2.33 12.96 15.52
C PHE A 531 -2.71 13.27 16.98
N ALA A 532 -1.93 14.08 17.70
CA ALA A 532 -2.22 14.42 19.10
C ALA A 532 -3.63 15.01 19.28
N GLY A 533 -4.03 15.98 18.43
CA GLY A 533 -5.37 16.57 18.47
C GLY A 533 -6.48 15.56 18.16
N MET A 534 -6.28 14.68 17.17
CA MET A 534 -7.20 13.58 16.88
C MET A 534 -7.39 12.66 18.10
N ARG A 535 -6.32 12.31 18.83
CA ARG A 535 -6.42 11.46 20.02
C ARG A 535 -7.13 12.16 21.19
N GLU A 536 -6.87 13.45 21.37
CA GLU A 536 -7.60 14.26 22.35
C GLU A 536 -9.09 14.29 22.02
N TYR A 537 -9.46 14.61 20.79
CA TYR A 537 -10.86 14.60 20.36
C TYR A 537 -11.53 13.26 20.62
N ILE A 538 -10.86 12.14 20.30
CA ILE A 538 -11.41 10.79 20.53
C ILE A 538 -11.67 10.57 22.03
N ARG A 539 -10.73 10.93 22.91
CA ARG A 539 -10.91 10.80 24.36
C ARG A 539 -12.05 11.66 24.90
N ARG A 540 -12.28 12.84 24.33
CA ARG A 540 -13.42 13.71 24.71
C ARG A 540 -14.77 13.19 24.18
N SER A 541 -14.76 12.63 22.98
CA SER A 541 -15.98 12.24 22.28
C SER A 541 -16.47 10.83 22.60
N SER A 542 -15.66 10.00 23.26
CA SER A 542 -15.99 8.62 23.63
C SER A 542 -15.89 8.38 25.13
N SER A 543 -16.52 7.34 25.63
CA SER A 543 -16.38 6.87 27.03
C SER A 543 -15.38 5.71 27.11
N ARG A 544 -15.32 4.89 26.05
CA ARG A 544 -14.48 3.68 25.97
C ARG A 544 -13.89 3.48 24.59
N GLY A 545 -12.74 2.83 24.54
CA GLY A 545 -12.14 2.39 23.28
C GLY A 545 -11.35 1.10 23.40
N TRP A 546 -11.27 0.36 22.28
CA TRP A 546 -10.46 -0.84 22.14
C TRP A 546 -9.66 -0.76 20.85
N ILE A 547 -8.34 -0.91 20.99
CA ILE A 547 -7.38 -0.95 19.89
C ILE A 547 -6.84 -2.37 19.80
N ILE A 548 -7.10 -3.03 18.68
CA ILE A 548 -6.61 -4.38 18.39
C ILE A 548 -5.61 -4.27 17.25
N ASN A 549 -4.33 -4.32 17.60
CA ASN A 549 -3.25 -4.29 16.62
C ASN A 549 -3.08 -5.66 15.98
N VAL A 550 -3.56 -5.79 14.74
CA VAL A 550 -3.46 -7.03 13.94
C VAL A 550 -2.19 -7.07 13.08
N THR A 551 -1.36 -6.02 13.14
CA THR A 551 -0.06 -5.93 12.44
C THR A 551 1.06 -5.51 13.40
N PRO A 552 1.30 -6.23 14.51
CA PRO A 552 2.37 -5.88 15.45
C PRO A 552 3.77 -5.96 14.82
N GLU A 553 3.93 -6.68 13.71
CA GLU A 553 5.20 -6.78 12.99
C GLU A 553 5.60 -5.48 12.27
N GLY A 554 4.69 -4.51 12.16
CA GLY A 554 4.96 -3.23 11.50
C GLY A 554 4.89 -3.30 9.97
N MET A 555 5.72 -2.50 9.30
CA MET A 555 5.69 -2.38 7.84
C MET A 555 6.17 -3.67 7.15
N GLN A 556 5.50 -4.04 6.06
CA GLN A 556 5.82 -5.23 5.27
C GLN A 556 5.89 -6.52 6.11
N PRO A 557 4.79 -6.88 6.81
CA PRO A 557 4.75 -8.11 7.57
C PRO A 557 5.04 -9.32 6.66
N PRO A 558 5.61 -10.42 7.19
CA PRO A 558 5.77 -11.65 6.42
C PRO A 558 4.43 -12.06 5.79
N ALA A 559 4.46 -12.57 4.54
CA ALA A 559 3.24 -12.86 3.79
C ALA A 559 2.28 -13.83 4.50
N LYS A 560 2.80 -14.74 5.35
CA LYS A 560 2.00 -15.66 6.16
C LYS A 560 1.29 -15.02 7.36
N ASN A 561 1.75 -13.83 7.77
CA ASN A 561 1.25 -13.10 8.94
C ASN A 561 0.31 -11.95 8.56
N ALA A 562 0.36 -11.51 7.30
CA ALA A 562 -0.30 -10.31 6.82
C ALA A 562 -1.83 -10.48 6.76
N ILE A 563 -2.57 -9.54 7.34
CA ILE A 563 -4.04 -9.46 7.19
C ILE A 563 -4.44 -9.03 5.77
N PHE A 564 -3.67 -8.09 5.23
CA PHE A 564 -3.79 -7.57 3.88
C PHE A 564 -2.46 -7.69 3.16
N ALA A 565 -2.48 -7.90 1.85
CA ALA A 565 -1.28 -7.88 1.02
C ALA A 565 -0.79 -6.43 0.75
N ILE A 566 -0.54 -5.65 1.81
CA ILE A 566 -0.10 -4.24 1.78
C ILE A 566 1.14 -4.01 2.62
N GLU A 567 1.86 -2.92 2.35
CA GLU A 567 3.06 -2.53 3.13
C GLU A 567 2.69 -1.80 4.44
N THR A 568 1.51 -1.18 4.52
CA THR A 568 1.08 -0.31 5.63
C THR A 568 0.53 -1.13 6.80
N PRO A 569 0.96 -0.89 8.05
CA PRO A 569 0.39 -1.54 9.23
C PRO A 569 -1.05 -1.10 9.47
N VAL A 570 -1.91 -2.04 9.87
CA VAL A 570 -3.32 -1.79 10.17
C VAL A 570 -3.71 -2.29 11.56
N SER A 571 -4.71 -1.63 12.14
CA SER A 571 -5.31 -1.94 13.42
C SER A 571 -6.83 -1.81 13.33
N ILE A 572 -7.53 -2.70 14.03
CA ILE A 572 -8.95 -2.52 14.32
C ILE A 572 -9.04 -1.57 15.52
N ALA A 573 -9.89 -0.56 15.42
CA ALA A 573 -10.23 0.29 16.55
C ALA A 573 -11.73 0.45 16.66
N MET A 574 -12.22 0.36 17.89
CA MET A 574 -13.62 0.57 18.24
C MET A 574 -13.70 1.62 19.33
N PHE A 575 -14.49 2.66 19.12
CA PHE A 575 -14.78 3.70 20.11
C PHE A 575 -16.28 3.73 20.36
N LEU A 576 -16.64 3.86 21.63
CA LEU A 576 -18.02 3.83 22.10
C LEU A 576 -18.31 5.07 22.92
N ARG A 577 -19.47 5.68 22.66
CA ARG A 577 -20.03 6.77 23.46
C ARG A 577 -21.28 6.27 24.18
N GLU A 578 -21.28 6.33 25.50
CA GLU A 578 -22.42 6.07 26.38
C GLU A 578 -23.30 7.34 26.53
N GLU A 579 -24.53 7.20 27.01
CA GLU A 579 -25.49 8.31 27.15
C GLU A 579 -25.04 9.40 28.13
N ASP A 580 -24.21 9.03 29.11
CA ASP A 580 -23.69 9.85 30.21
C ASP A 580 -22.21 10.23 30.04
N THR A 581 -21.67 10.13 28.82
CA THR A 581 -20.27 10.50 28.52
C THR A 581 -19.96 11.94 28.93
N ASP A 582 -18.93 12.09 29.78
CA ASP A 582 -18.36 13.38 30.18
C ASP A 582 -17.16 13.76 29.30
N GLU A 583 -17.25 14.89 28.59
CA GLU A 583 -16.20 15.35 27.67
C GLU A 583 -14.97 15.93 28.39
N GLU A 584 -15.04 16.12 29.71
CA GLU A 584 -13.93 16.52 30.57
C GLU A 584 -13.22 15.34 31.25
N THR A 585 -13.73 14.11 31.06
CA THR A 585 -13.10 12.89 31.55
C THR A 585 -12.51 12.09 30.37
N PRO A 586 -11.19 11.81 30.34
CA PRO A 586 -10.59 11.00 29.28
C PRO A 586 -11.21 9.60 29.19
N ALA A 587 -11.59 9.18 27.98
CA ALA A 587 -12.10 7.83 27.71
C ALA A 587 -11.14 6.71 28.20
N ASP A 588 -11.69 5.61 28.73
CA ASP A 588 -10.91 4.39 29.03
C ASP A 588 -10.61 3.64 27.73
N ILE A 589 -9.37 3.74 27.26
CA ILE A 589 -8.91 3.10 26.03
C ILE A 589 -7.99 1.93 26.36
N ARG A 590 -8.27 0.80 25.73
CA ARG A 590 -7.56 -0.47 25.91
C ARG A 590 -6.85 -0.90 24.64
N TYR A 591 -5.74 -1.62 24.79
CA TYR A 591 -4.90 -2.07 23.68
C TYR A 591 -4.56 -3.56 23.81
N VAL A 592 -4.54 -4.26 22.68
CA VAL A 592 -3.98 -5.61 22.55
C VAL A 592 -3.29 -5.77 21.20
N ALA A 593 -2.23 -6.57 21.15
CA ALA A 593 -1.53 -6.95 19.93
C ALA A 593 -1.70 -8.45 19.65
N LEU A 594 -2.10 -8.79 18.42
CA LEU A 594 -2.29 -10.19 18.00
C LEU A 594 -1.08 -10.64 17.16
N HIS A 595 -0.35 -11.63 17.66
CA HIS A 595 0.89 -12.13 17.04
C HIS A 595 0.68 -13.45 16.29
N GLY A 596 1.66 -13.81 15.46
CA GLY A 596 1.70 -15.09 14.73
C GLY A 596 1.22 -15.02 13.28
N THR A 597 0.90 -16.17 12.72
CA THR A 597 0.34 -16.34 11.38
C THR A 597 -1.07 -15.75 11.30
N PHE A 598 -1.57 -15.53 10.08
CA PHE A 598 -2.95 -15.10 9.86
C PHE A 598 -3.96 -15.99 10.62
N ALA A 599 -3.79 -17.31 10.57
CA ALA A 599 -4.68 -18.25 11.24
C ALA A 599 -4.67 -18.10 12.77
N GLU A 600 -3.48 -17.96 13.37
CA GLU A 600 -3.32 -17.75 14.82
C GLU A 600 -3.94 -16.41 15.25
N LYS A 601 -3.72 -15.34 14.49
CA LYS A 601 -4.35 -14.03 14.73
C LYS A 601 -5.87 -14.11 14.65
N MET A 602 -6.43 -14.85 13.69
CA MET A 602 -7.88 -15.04 13.57
C MET A 602 -8.46 -15.83 14.72
N GLN A 603 -7.74 -16.85 15.21
CA GLN A 603 -8.13 -17.61 16.40
C GLN A 603 -8.14 -16.72 17.65
N ALA A 604 -7.07 -15.96 17.88
CA ALA A 604 -6.99 -15.03 19.00
C ALA A 604 -8.10 -13.95 18.94
N LEU A 605 -8.34 -13.38 17.76
CA LEU A 605 -9.42 -12.40 17.55
C LEU A 605 -10.82 -13.01 17.79
N ALA A 606 -11.00 -14.29 17.49
CA ALA A 606 -12.27 -14.99 17.72
C ALA A 606 -12.56 -15.26 19.19
N THR A 607 -11.54 -15.46 20.03
CA THR A 607 -11.67 -15.69 21.47
C THR A 607 -11.67 -14.41 22.31
N LEU A 608 -11.26 -13.29 21.72
CA LEU A 608 -11.11 -12.02 22.43
C LEU A 608 -12.47 -11.44 22.89
N ASP A 609 -12.58 -11.12 24.17
CA ASP A 609 -13.74 -10.44 24.78
C ASP A 609 -13.39 -8.99 25.17
N LEU A 610 -14.37 -8.09 25.18
CA LEU A 610 -14.16 -6.66 25.50
C LEU A 610 -13.71 -6.44 26.95
N GLY A 611 -14.01 -7.37 27.85
CA GLY A 611 -13.53 -7.40 29.23
C GLY A 611 -12.33 -8.32 29.46
N SER A 612 -11.70 -8.85 28.40
CA SER A 612 -10.53 -9.74 28.53
C SER A 612 -9.39 -9.05 29.27
N SER A 613 -8.70 -9.80 30.14
CA SER A 613 -7.47 -9.33 30.80
C SER A 613 -6.28 -9.20 29.86
N GLU A 614 -6.40 -9.67 28.61
CA GLU A 614 -5.41 -9.45 27.55
C GLU A 614 -5.32 -7.98 27.11
N PHE A 615 -6.34 -7.19 27.42
CA PHE A 615 -6.38 -5.76 27.12
C PHE A 615 -5.60 -4.95 28.16
N GLU A 616 -4.52 -4.33 27.72
CA GLU A 616 -3.71 -3.42 28.53
C GLU A 616 -4.28 -1.99 28.48
N PRO A 617 -4.27 -1.23 29.58
CA PRO A 617 -4.61 0.19 29.55
C PRO A 617 -3.61 0.98 28.70
N VAL A 618 -4.08 1.96 27.93
CA VAL A 618 -3.20 2.93 27.27
C VAL A 618 -2.95 4.14 28.17
N ARG A 619 -1.91 4.92 27.85
CA ARG A 619 -1.63 6.21 28.51
C ARG A 619 -2.86 7.13 28.57
N SER A 620 -3.08 7.79 29.70
CA SER A 620 -4.34 8.49 30.02
C SER A 620 -4.38 9.97 29.62
N GLY A 621 -3.25 10.60 29.29
CA GLY A 621 -3.22 12.01 28.92
C GLY A 621 -3.97 12.30 27.62
N TRP A 622 -4.54 13.51 27.49
CA TRP A 622 -5.43 13.90 26.39
C TRP A 622 -4.82 13.63 25.00
N GLY A 623 -3.60 14.09 24.76
CA GLY A 623 -2.88 13.90 23.49
C GLY A 623 -2.05 12.61 23.42
N ASP A 624 -2.03 11.79 24.47
CA ASP A 624 -1.09 10.67 24.59
C ASP A 624 -1.38 9.57 23.58
N LYS A 625 -0.33 8.80 23.26
CA LYS A 625 -0.41 7.68 22.32
C LYS A 625 -1.44 6.64 22.79
N PHE A 626 -2.18 6.04 21.85
CA PHE A 626 -3.01 4.87 22.10
C PHE A 626 -2.15 3.60 22.10
N ALA A 627 -1.25 3.53 23.06
CA ALA A 627 -0.35 2.43 23.30
C ALA A 627 -0.16 2.26 24.81
N PRO A 628 0.07 1.03 25.29
CA PRO A 628 0.37 0.77 26.69
C PRO A 628 1.57 1.59 27.20
N GLU A 629 1.60 1.81 28.50
CA GLU A 629 2.83 2.20 29.19
C GLU A 629 3.85 1.08 29.05
N ALA A 630 5.12 1.45 28.90
CA ALA A 630 6.19 0.48 29.03
C ALA A 630 6.42 0.22 30.53
N ASP A 631 6.93 -0.96 30.92
CA ASP A 631 7.24 -1.31 32.31
C ASP A 631 7.87 -0.15 33.11
N ASP A 632 7.64 -0.13 34.43
CA ASP A 632 7.78 0.99 35.38
C ASP A 632 9.03 1.90 35.22
N ASP A 633 10.16 1.41 34.70
CA ASP A 633 11.40 2.18 34.54
C ASP A 633 11.68 2.68 33.11
N TRP A 634 11.01 2.18 32.07
CA TRP A 634 11.43 2.50 30.69
C TRP A 634 11.38 4.00 30.39
N ASP A 635 10.28 4.67 30.73
CA ASP A 635 10.13 6.10 30.45
C ASP A 635 11.06 6.99 31.32
N SER A 636 11.68 6.40 32.36
CA SER A 636 12.72 7.04 33.19
C SER A 636 14.12 6.98 32.57
N TYR A 637 14.36 6.13 31.56
CA TYR A 637 15.66 6.07 30.90
C TYR A 637 15.86 7.21 29.89
N PRO A 638 17.07 7.79 29.79
CA PRO A 638 17.36 8.85 28.83
C PRO A 638 17.17 8.43 27.36
N GLU A 639 16.65 9.34 26.54
CA GLU A 639 16.58 9.26 25.09
C GLU A 639 17.84 9.88 24.44
N LEU A 640 18.10 9.57 23.16
CA LEU A 640 19.24 10.14 22.43
C LEU A 640 19.26 11.69 22.41
N PRO A 641 18.11 12.40 22.26
CA PRO A 641 18.07 13.86 22.34
C PRO A 641 18.39 14.43 23.72
N ASP A 642 18.27 13.65 24.80
CA ASP A 642 18.69 14.09 26.13
C ASP A 642 20.24 14.16 26.20
N PHE A 643 20.92 13.32 25.42
CA PHE A 643 22.38 13.28 25.31
C PHE A 643 22.96 14.22 24.25
N TYR A 644 22.47 14.18 23.01
CA TYR A 644 23.08 14.84 21.86
C TYR A 644 22.33 16.10 21.42
N ALA A 645 23.05 17.20 21.27
CA ALA A 645 22.48 18.51 20.94
C ALA A 645 21.97 18.64 19.49
N SER A 646 22.50 17.82 18.57
CA SER A 646 22.08 17.85 17.16
C SER A 646 21.58 16.49 16.70
N CYS A 647 20.45 16.50 15.99
CA CYS A 647 19.96 15.35 15.25
C CYS A 647 19.53 15.77 13.84
N SER A 648 19.63 14.84 12.88
CA SER A 648 19.14 15.07 11.51
C SER A 648 18.64 13.79 10.88
N PRO A 649 17.64 13.83 10.01
CA PRO A 649 17.39 12.71 9.09
C PRO A 649 18.58 12.56 8.13
N GLY A 650 18.82 11.33 7.64
CA GLY A 650 19.88 11.07 6.66
C GLY A 650 19.63 11.74 5.30
N VAL A 651 20.64 11.65 4.41
CA VAL A 651 20.57 12.22 3.06
C VAL A 651 19.45 11.55 2.26
N LYS A 652 18.57 12.32 1.61
CA LYS A 652 17.42 11.78 0.87
C LYS A 652 17.35 12.29 -0.56
N PRO A 653 17.94 11.56 -1.53
CA PRO A 653 17.89 12.00 -2.91
C PRO A 653 16.56 11.80 -3.62
N ASN A 654 15.76 10.80 -3.21
CA ASN A 654 14.55 10.32 -3.91
C ASN A 654 14.79 9.82 -5.35
N ARG A 655 16.04 9.59 -5.74
CA ARG A 655 16.44 8.94 -6.99
C ARG A 655 17.53 7.93 -6.65
N THR A 656 17.37 6.69 -7.09
CA THR A 656 18.27 5.59 -6.70
C THR A 656 19.54 5.52 -7.54
N TRP A 657 19.51 6.04 -8.78
CA TRP A 657 20.65 5.99 -9.70
C TRP A 657 21.88 6.78 -9.24
N VAL A 658 21.72 7.72 -8.29
CA VAL A 658 22.83 8.51 -7.71
C VAL A 658 23.67 7.73 -6.70
N TYR A 659 23.26 6.50 -6.37
CA TYR A 659 24.02 5.56 -5.53
C TYR A 659 24.47 4.36 -6.36
N ALA A 660 25.68 3.87 -6.10
CA ALA A 660 26.12 2.57 -6.59
C ALA A 660 27.24 1.98 -5.71
N PRO A 661 27.40 0.64 -5.66
CA PRO A 661 28.54 0.02 -5.00
C PRO A 661 29.90 0.23 -5.71
N SER A 662 29.90 0.83 -6.91
CA SER A 662 31.10 1.11 -7.71
C SER A 662 31.06 2.54 -8.26
N GLU A 663 32.19 3.25 -8.16
CA GLU A 663 32.33 4.60 -8.72
C GLU A 663 32.21 4.62 -10.25
N SER A 664 32.68 3.57 -10.93
CA SER A 664 32.64 3.49 -12.41
C SER A 664 31.20 3.47 -12.94
N VAL A 665 30.30 2.80 -12.21
CA VAL A 665 28.88 2.77 -12.54
C VAL A 665 28.26 4.16 -12.42
N LEU A 666 28.64 4.93 -11.39
CA LEU A 666 28.18 6.31 -11.26
C LEU A 666 28.72 7.18 -12.41
N GLN A 667 30.00 7.06 -12.75
CA GLN A 667 30.59 7.80 -13.87
C GLN A 667 29.87 7.50 -15.20
N GLU A 668 29.58 6.23 -15.51
CA GLU A 668 28.84 5.84 -16.71
C GLU A 668 27.41 6.39 -16.70
N ARG A 669 26.71 6.33 -15.55
CA ARG A 669 25.38 6.94 -15.39
C ARG A 669 25.39 8.45 -15.58
N TRP A 670 26.46 9.12 -15.13
CA TRP A 670 26.61 10.56 -15.33
C TRP A 670 26.82 10.89 -16.80
N ALA A 671 27.70 10.16 -17.49
CA ALA A 671 27.92 10.31 -18.92
C ALA A 671 26.61 10.15 -19.71
N GLU A 672 25.84 9.09 -19.43
CA GLU A 672 24.52 8.85 -20.02
C GLU A 672 23.51 9.97 -19.71
N LEU A 673 23.57 10.57 -18.52
CA LEU A 673 22.68 11.67 -18.16
C LEU A 673 22.99 12.96 -18.94
N ILE A 674 24.27 13.28 -19.13
CA ILE A 674 24.69 14.51 -19.81
C ILE A 674 24.72 14.38 -21.34
N GLU A 675 24.64 13.15 -21.87
CA GLU A 675 24.63 12.89 -23.31
C GLU A 675 23.36 13.42 -24.01
N GLY A 676 23.55 14.02 -25.19
CA GLY A 676 22.48 14.52 -26.04
C GLY A 676 21.91 15.88 -25.59
N ASN A 677 21.08 16.49 -26.44
CA ASN A 677 20.51 17.83 -26.23
C ASN A 677 19.00 17.82 -25.93
N ASP A 678 18.38 16.65 -25.83
CA ASP A 678 16.95 16.53 -25.56
C ASP A 678 16.67 16.73 -24.05
N LEU A 679 16.00 17.83 -23.74
CA LEU A 679 15.69 18.23 -22.36
C LEU A 679 14.64 17.33 -21.71
N GLU A 680 13.69 16.79 -22.47
CA GLU A 680 12.64 15.91 -21.94
C GLU A 680 13.24 14.56 -21.57
N VAL A 681 14.03 13.96 -22.47
CA VAL A 681 14.74 12.70 -22.21
C VAL A 681 15.67 12.85 -21.00
N ARG A 682 16.39 13.96 -20.89
CA ARG A 682 17.26 14.22 -19.73
C ARG A 682 16.47 14.35 -18.43
N ALA A 683 15.33 15.05 -18.45
CA ALA A 683 14.47 15.19 -17.27
C ALA A 683 13.89 13.84 -16.81
N GLU A 684 13.52 12.96 -17.76
CA GLU A 684 13.09 11.59 -17.48
C GLU A 684 14.22 10.75 -16.86
N ARG A 685 15.42 10.74 -17.48
CA ARG A 685 16.62 10.08 -16.94
C ARG A 685 16.98 10.60 -15.55
N PHE A 686 16.92 11.91 -15.33
CA PHE A 686 17.21 12.53 -14.05
C PHE A 686 16.24 12.10 -12.93
N LYS A 687 15.00 11.75 -13.30
CA LYS A 687 13.85 11.61 -12.40
C LYS A 687 13.59 12.92 -11.65
N GLU A 688 13.09 13.90 -12.39
CA GLU A 688 12.73 15.20 -11.81
C GLU A 688 11.64 15.07 -10.75
N THR A 689 11.79 15.86 -9.69
CA THR A 689 10.79 16.05 -8.65
C THR A 689 10.51 17.53 -8.50
N ARG A 690 9.57 17.90 -7.60
CA ARG A 690 9.39 19.30 -7.21
C ARG A 690 10.69 19.90 -6.65
N ASP A 691 11.47 19.09 -5.94
CA ASP A 691 12.56 19.57 -5.11
C ASP A 691 13.92 19.51 -5.82
N ALA A 692 14.10 18.64 -6.82
CA ALA A 692 15.30 18.58 -7.66
C ALA A 692 14.95 18.38 -9.15
N LYS A 693 15.53 19.24 -9.98
CA LYS A 693 15.32 19.30 -11.44
C LYS A 693 16.63 19.62 -12.15
N THR A 694 16.72 19.26 -13.41
CA THR A 694 17.86 19.58 -14.28
C THR A 694 18.04 21.10 -14.48
N THR A 695 16.95 21.86 -14.34
CA THR A 695 16.88 23.33 -14.45
C THR A 695 17.03 24.06 -13.11
N LYS A 696 17.24 23.35 -12.00
CA LYS A 696 17.25 23.95 -10.66
C LYS A 696 18.66 23.97 -10.07
N ALA A 697 19.15 25.15 -9.74
CA ALA A 697 20.34 25.35 -8.93
C ALA A 697 20.08 25.15 -7.44
N LYS A 698 21.12 24.83 -6.66
CA LYS A 698 21.09 24.68 -5.20
C LYS A 698 22.37 25.17 -4.54
N LYS A 699 22.28 25.51 -3.25
CA LYS A 699 23.47 25.79 -2.44
C LYS A 699 24.38 24.55 -2.44
N PRO A 700 25.69 24.69 -2.73
CA PRO A 700 26.63 23.57 -2.63
C PRO A 700 26.66 22.96 -1.24
N LEU A 701 27.06 21.70 -1.18
CA LEU A 701 27.33 21.02 0.08
C LEU A 701 28.63 21.58 0.69
N PRO A 702 28.77 21.60 2.02
CA PRO A 702 30.05 21.85 2.66
C PRO A 702 31.00 20.65 2.46
N GLY A 703 32.30 20.92 2.50
CA GLY A 703 33.36 19.92 2.32
C GLY A 703 34.16 20.11 1.04
N THR A 704 35.47 19.88 1.11
CA THR A 704 36.41 20.05 -0.02
C THR A 704 36.26 18.96 -1.08
N ASP A 705 35.62 17.85 -0.72
CA ASP A 705 35.33 16.69 -1.57
C ASP A 705 33.90 16.71 -2.13
N THR A 706 33.24 17.87 -2.12
CA THR A 706 31.87 18.04 -2.63
C THR A 706 31.84 18.99 -3.83
N PHE A 707 30.89 18.78 -4.73
CA PHE A 707 30.80 19.56 -5.96
C PHE A 707 30.33 20.99 -5.69
N GLN A 708 31.19 21.96 -5.97
CA GLN A 708 30.93 23.38 -5.69
C GLN A 708 30.13 24.10 -6.79
N GLY A 709 29.96 23.48 -7.95
CA GLY A 709 29.23 24.04 -9.09
C GLY A 709 27.71 24.00 -8.95
N SER A 710 27.13 23.49 -7.86
CA SER A 710 25.67 23.33 -7.72
C SER A 710 24.86 24.65 -7.79
N ARG A 711 25.53 25.82 -7.70
CA ARG A 711 24.92 27.16 -7.79
C ARG A 711 24.32 27.49 -9.16
N GLU A 712 24.66 26.72 -10.18
CA GLU A 712 24.09 26.81 -11.52
C GLU A 712 23.37 25.49 -11.86
N SER A 713 22.31 25.57 -12.67
CA SER A 713 21.54 24.37 -13.01
C SER A 713 22.37 23.41 -13.88
N LEU A 714 21.96 22.14 -13.91
CA LEU A 714 22.65 21.14 -14.74
C LEU A 714 22.57 21.52 -16.23
N ASN A 715 21.40 21.95 -16.68
CA ASN A 715 21.19 22.32 -18.09
C ASN A 715 22.00 23.55 -18.50
N ASP A 716 22.12 24.56 -17.63
CA ASP A 716 22.91 25.75 -17.94
C ASP A 716 24.41 25.42 -18.04
N GLN A 717 24.91 24.54 -17.17
CA GLN A 717 26.31 24.09 -17.24
C GLN A 717 26.61 23.29 -18.50
N ILE A 718 25.68 22.41 -18.90
CA ILE A 718 25.81 21.65 -20.15
C ILE A 718 25.77 22.61 -21.35
N ALA A 719 24.82 23.55 -21.38
CA ALA A 719 24.68 24.52 -22.47
C ALA A 719 25.90 25.44 -22.64
N ARG A 720 26.66 25.66 -21.55
CA ARG A 720 27.89 26.46 -21.55
C ARG A 720 29.16 25.62 -21.71
N GLU A 721 29.04 24.30 -21.80
CA GLU A 721 30.17 23.36 -21.87
C GLU A 721 31.16 23.50 -20.70
N VAL A 722 30.62 23.78 -19.49
CA VAL A 722 31.39 23.92 -18.24
C VAL A 722 31.11 22.79 -17.24
N ILE A 723 30.47 21.71 -17.71
CA ILE A 723 30.12 20.54 -16.90
C ILE A 723 31.34 19.64 -16.69
N PRO A 724 31.58 19.08 -15.48
CA PRO A 724 32.70 18.16 -15.28
C PRO A 724 32.41 16.76 -15.86
N ASP A 725 33.47 16.00 -16.10
CA ASP A 725 33.41 14.58 -16.51
C ASP A 725 32.62 13.72 -15.52
N ALA A 726 32.70 14.04 -14.22
CA ALA A 726 31.79 13.58 -13.18
C ALA A 726 31.82 14.57 -11.99
N PRO A 727 30.69 14.79 -11.29
CA PRO A 727 30.71 15.45 -9.99
C PRO A 727 31.52 14.63 -8.99
N ASN A 728 31.92 15.25 -7.88
CA ASN A 728 32.60 14.52 -6.81
C ASN A 728 31.77 13.31 -6.35
N ILE A 729 32.41 12.15 -6.26
CA ILE A 729 31.84 10.91 -5.76
C ILE A 729 32.49 10.63 -4.40
N VAL A 730 31.67 10.34 -3.39
CA VAL A 730 32.15 10.10 -2.02
C VAL A 730 31.53 8.83 -1.42
N PRO A 731 32.22 8.16 -0.50
CA PRO A 731 31.66 7.01 0.21
C PRO A 731 30.53 7.46 1.16
N VAL A 732 29.49 6.64 1.26
CA VAL A 732 28.29 6.88 2.07
C VAL A 732 27.91 5.62 2.84
N GLY A 733 27.39 5.79 4.05
CA GLY A 733 26.74 4.71 4.79
C GLY A 733 25.37 4.42 4.20
N TYR A 734 25.32 3.54 3.22
CA TYR A 734 24.09 3.31 2.47
C TYR A 734 23.12 2.45 3.26
N ARG A 735 23.55 1.30 3.79
CA ARG A 735 22.78 0.46 4.74
C ARG A 735 23.69 0.01 5.87
N ALA A 736 23.15 -0.59 6.93
CA ALA A 736 23.98 -1.21 7.94
C ALA A 736 24.93 -2.22 7.28
N PHE A 737 26.23 -2.04 7.53
CA PHE A 737 27.35 -2.75 6.93
C PHE A 737 27.51 -2.63 5.40
N ASP A 738 26.68 -1.86 4.69
CA ASP A 738 26.80 -1.64 3.25
C ASP A 738 27.30 -0.23 2.95
N ARG A 739 28.59 -0.14 2.61
CA ARG A 739 29.23 1.08 2.15
C ARG A 739 29.11 1.15 0.64
N GLN A 740 28.61 2.27 0.14
CA GLN A 740 28.50 2.53 -1.29
C GLN A 740 29.03 3.94 -1.60
N TYR A 741 28.82 4.38 -2.83
CA TYR A 741 29.19 5.71 -3.29
C TYR A 741 27.96 6.53 -3.65
N VAL A 742 28.08 7.85 -3.50
CA VAL A 742 27.06 8.83 -3.90
C VAL A 742 27.70 10.03 -4.57
N PHE A 743 26.99 10.65 -5.51
CA PHE A 743 27.36 11.98 -5.97
C PHE A 743 27.18 13.03 -4.87
N ALA A 744 28.26 13.69 -4.49
CA ALA A 744 28.27 14.83 -3.57
C ALA A 744 27.88 16.15 -4.29
N ASP A 745 26.76 16.13 -5.01
CA ASP A 745 26.16 17.31 -5.66
C ASP A 745 24.74 17.52 -5.10
N SER A 746 24.49 18.69 -4.49
CA SER A 746 23.21 18.98 -3.87
C SER A 746 22.04 18.98 -4.87
N ARG A 747 22.29 19.28 -6.15
CA ARG A 747 21.27 19.26 -7.22
C ARG A 747 20.66 17.88 -7.39
N LEU A 748 21.44 16.83 -7.15
CA LEU A 748 21.06 15.45 -7.34
C LEU A 748 20.27 14.86 -6.16
N ALA A 749 20.01 15.64 -5.11
CA ALA A 749 19.21 15.19 -3.98
C ALA A 749 17.99 16.07 -3.72
N ASP A 750 16.82 15.48 -3.46
CA ASP A 750 15.63 16.22 -3.03
C ASP A 750 15.88 16.93 -1.68
N THR A 751 16.39 16.17 -0.70
CA THR A 751 16.78 16.69 0.62
C THR A 751 18.24 16.35 0.90
N PRO A 752 19.19 17.22 0.46
CA PRO A 752 20.63 16.95 0.58
C PRO A 752 21.17 17.02 2.01
N ARG A 753 20.43 17.66 2.94
CA ARG A 753 20.83 17.88 4.34
C ARG A 753 22.21 18.57 4.52
N PRO A 754 22.47 19.77 3.97
CA PRO A 754 23.81 20.39 4.02
C PRO A 754 24.43 20.50 5.41
N ALA A 755 23.63 20.73 6.47
CA ALA A 755 24.14 20.73 7.85
C ALA A 755 24.75 19.37 8.25
N LEU A 756 24.12 18.25 7.86
CA LEU A 756 24.65 16.91 8.12
C LEU A 756 26.01 16.67 7.43
N TRP A 757 26.22 17.28 6.26
CA TRP A 757 27.51 17.23 5.55
C TRP A 757 28.62 18.00 6.29
N GLY A 758 28.28 19.06 7.03
CA GLY A 758 29.24 19.83 7.84
C GLY A 758 29.87 18.98 8.95
N TYR A 759 29.15 17.98 9.46
CA TYR A 759 29.64 17.07 10.49
C TYR A 759 30.62 16.00 10.00
N ARG A 760 30.98 15.96 8.70
CA ARG A 760 31.96 15.00 8.14
C ARG A 760 33.41 15.35 8.54
N THR A 761 33.72 15.18 9.82
CA THR A 761 35.07 15.39 10.38
C THR A 761 35.86 14.07 10.45
N ALA A 762 37.19 14.17 10.58
CA ALA A 762 38.10 13.03 10.46
C ALA A 762 37.87 11.91 11.49
N LYS A 763 37.36 12.22 12.68
CA LYS A 763 37.09 11.25 13.77
C LYS A 763 35.59 11.00 14.00
N GLN A 764 34.72 11.51 13.15
CA GLN A 764 33.27 11.43 13.35
C GLN A 764 32.77 10.00 13.48
N ILE A 765 31.78 9.82 14.35
CA ILE A 765 30.89 8.66 14.42
C ILE A 765 29.45 9.20 14.36
N PHE A 766 28.64 8.63 13.48
CA PHE A 766 27.22 8.88 13.37
C PHE A 766 26.45 7.71 13.99
N ILE A 767 25.54 8.03 14.92
CA ILE A 767 24.59 7.07 15.48
C ILE A 767 23.33 7.10 14.62
N ALA A 768 22.96 5.96 14.04
CA ALA A 768 21.71 5.78 13.32
C ALA A 768 20.66 5.15 14.25
N GLU A 769 19.47 5.75 14.28
CA GLU A 769 18.39 5.41 15.21
C GLU A 769 17.03 5.31 14.49
N LEU A 770 16.25 4.27 14.81
CA LEU A 770 14.84 4.14 14.43
C LEU A 770 13.91 4.77 15.49
N HIS A 771 14.05 6.08 15.71
CA HIS A 771 13.38 6.83 16.80
C HIS A 771 11.85 6.66 16.95
N ASN A 772 11.14 6.31 15.87
CA ASN A 772 9.68 6.22 15.83
C ASN A 772 9.18 4.87 15.30
N GLU A 773 10.09 3.91 15.11
CA GLU A 773 9.80 2.66 14.43
C GLU A 773 10.35 1.51 15.26
N TYR A 774 9.56 0.45 15.41
CA TYR A 774 10.02 -0.74 16.11
C TYR A 774 11.22 -1.35 15.39
N VAL A 775 12.29 -1.58 16.16
CA VAL A 775 13.56 -2.10 15.64
C VAL A 775 13.39 -3.54 15.15
N GLY A 776 12.64 -4.38 15.87
CA GLY A 776 12.44 -5.78 15.51
C GLY A 776 13.59 -6.67 15.98
N MET A 777 14.49 -7.05 15.07
CA MET A 777 15.64 -7.92 15.39
C MET A 777 16.97 -7.24 15.06
N GLY A 778 18.01 -7.58 15.82
CA GLY A 778 19.35 -6.99 15.69
C GLY A 778 19.62 -5.91 16.73
N PRO A 779 20.65 -5.07 16.55
CA PRO A 779 21.01 -4.03 17.51
C PRO A 779 19.96 -2.92 17.59
N GLY A 780 19.85 -2.29 18.75
CA GLY A 780 18.99 -1.11 18.99
C GLY A 780 19.51 0.15 18.29
N LEU A 781 20.83 0.39 18.32
CA LEU A 781 21.49 1.47 17.59
C LEU A 781 22.56 0.92 16.64
N TYR A 782 22.79 1.63 15.53
CA TYR A 782 23.85 1.30 14.58
C TYR A 782 24.83 2.47 14.45
N PHE A 783 26.12 2.17 14.34
CA PHE A 783 27.19 3.16 14.42
C PHE A 783 27.97 3.19 13.10
N HIS A 784 28.14 4.36 12.51
CA HIS A 784 28.82 4.50 11.21
C HIS A 784 29.78 5.69 11.20
N TYR A 785 30.95 5.52 10.58
CA TYR A 785 31.90 6.63 10.36
C TYR A 785 31.62 7.45 9.08
N LEU A 786 30.71 7.01 8.21
CA LEU A 786 30.33 7.70 6.98
C LEU A 786 28.99 8.39 7.16
N ILE A 787 28.77 9.47 6.42
CA ILE A 787 27.47 10.13 6.38
C ILE A 787 26.39 9.12 5.92
N PRO A 788 25.27 8.97 6.64
CA PRO A 788 24.27 7.97 6.29
C PRO A 788 23.20 8.46 5.31
N ASP A 789 22.72 7.56 4.47
CA ASP A 789 21.45 7.71 3.74
C ASP A 789 20.26 7.77 4.70
N MET A 790 19.15 8.36 4.28
CA MET A 790 17.90 8.42 5.05
C MET A 790 17.47 7.05 5.59
N HIS A 791 17.69 5.99 4.82
CA HIS A 791 17.35 4.62 5.17
C HIS A 791 18.60 3.79 5.57
N GLY A 792 19.63 4.46 6.10
CA GLY A 792 20.91 3.86 6.49
C GLY A 792 20.83 2.71 7.49
N PHE A 793 19.83 2.70 8.38
CA PHE A 793 19.71 1.66 9.42
C PHE A 793 19.34 0.28 8.82
N LYS A 794 18.16 0.16 8.21
CA LYS A 794 17.66 -1.13 7.67
C LYS A 794 17.17 -1.10 6.23
N GLY A 795 17.32 0.03 5.53
CA GLY A 795 16.88 0.18 4.13
C GLY A 795 15.42 0.55 3.92
N SER A 796 14.66 0.83 4.98
CA SER A 796 13.27 1.32 4.94
C SER A 796 12.97 2.20 6.15
N GLN A 797 11.76 2.80 6.20
CA GLN A 797 11.15 3.62 7.27
C GLN A 797 11.87 4.93 7.64
N GLY A 798 13.18 5.00 7.44
CA GLY A 798 13.97 6.17 7.75
C GLY A 798 14.27 6.26 9.24
N GLY A 799 15.17 7.16 9.62
CA GLY A 799 15.60 7.29 11.01
C GLY A 799 16.19 8.67 11.32
N ARG A 800 16.66 8.82 12.55
CA ARG A 800 17.49 9.94 12.99
C ARG A 800 18.96 9.54 12.94
N VAL A 801 19.77 10.56 12.75
CA VAL A 801 21.23 10.48 12.73
C VAL A 801 21.73 11.49 13.74
N HIS A 802 22.53 11.03 14.69
CA HIS A 802 23.15 11.86 15.72
C HIS A 802 24.67 11.90 15.47
N PRO A 803 25.22 13.02 15.00
CA PRO A 803 26.67 13.21 14.96
C PRO A 803 27.21 13.32 16.39
N THR A 804 28.25 12.56 16.70
CA THR A 804 28.83 12.51 18.05
C THR A 804 29.82 13.65 18.30
N LEU A 805 30.39 14.21 17.24
CA LEU A 805 31.27 15.37 17.27
C LEU A 805 30.65 16.56 16.54
N THR A 806 30.92 17.77 17.02
CA THR A 806 30.60 19.03 16.35
C THR A 806 31.45 19.21 15.09
N GLU A 807 31.14 20.23 14.26
CA GLU A 807 31.96 20.59 13.09
C GLU A 807 33.42 20.95 13.49
N ALA A 808 33.62 21.43 14.72
CA ALA A 808 34.93 21.73 15.28
C ALA A 808 35.65 20.50 15.89
N GLY A 809 34.98 19.34 15.97
CA GLY A 809 35.54 18.11 16.51
C GLY A 809 35.42 17.94 18.03
N ALA A 810 34.69 18.80 18.73
CA ALA A 810 34.35 18.64 20.15
C ALA A 810 33.13 17.70 20.33
N PRO A 811 32.93 17.05 21.50
CA PRO A 811 31.72 16.27 21.77
C PRO A 811 30.44 17.07 21.52
N ASN A 812 29.48 16.48 20.81
CA ASN A 812 28.22 17.13 20.43
C ASN A 812 27.08 16.87 21.43
N LEU A 813 27.34 17.08 22.71
CA LEU A 813 26.40 16.80 23.78
C LEU A 813 25.57 18.03 24.17
N THR A 814 24.42 17.79 24.82
CA THR A 814 23.73 18.83 25.60
C THR A 814 24.62 19.29 26.76
N GLU A 815 24.40 20.50 27.25
CA GLU A 815 25.19 21.06 28.36
C GLU A 815 25.02 20.21 29.63
N ALA A 816 23.77 19.84 29.95
CA ALA A 816 23.45 18.95 31.07
C ALA A 816 24.16 17.59 30.95
N ALA A 817 24.08 16.92 29.80
CA ALA A 817 24.74 15.63 29.63
C ALA A 817 26.27 15.74 29.74
N ALA A 818 26.88 16.78 29.16
CA ALA A 818 28.32 16.98 29.26
C ALA A 818 28.76 17.21 30.72
N GLN A 819 27.99 17.97 31.49
CA GLN A 819 28.27 18.23 32.90
C GLN A 819 28.15 16.96 33.75
N ILE A 820 27.00 16.27 33.69
CA ILE A 820 26.72 15.07 34.49
C ILE A 820 27.78 13.99 34.23
N LEU A 821 28.11 13.73 32.96
CA LEU A 821 29.11 12.72 32.61
C LEU A 821 30.50 13.10 33.12
N SER A 822 30.87 14.39 33.04
CA SER A 822 32.17 14.86 33.53
C SER A 822 32.29 14.77 35.05
N GLU A 823 31.21 15.08 35.77
CA GLU A 823 31.16 15.03 37.23
C GLU A 823 31.17 13.59 37.76
N ARG A 824 30.46 12.67 37.09
CA ARG A 824 30.34 11.26 37.52
C ARG A 824 31.52 10.39 37.09
N PHE A 825 32.03 10.59 35.87
CA PHE A 825 32.99 9.67 35.23
C PHE A 825 34.29 10.36 34.77
N GLY A 826 34.44 11.66 34.99
CA GLY A 826 35.64 12.43 34.68
C GLY A 826 35.65 13.10 33.29
N ALA A 827 36.64 13.95 33.05
CA ALA A 827 36.66 14.90 31.94
C ALA A 827 36.63 14.30 30.52
N ASN A 828 36.97 13.01 30.35
CA ASN A 828 36.93 12.35 29.03
C ASN A 828 35.56 11.70 28.73
N ALA A 829 34.72 11.48 29.74
CA ALA A 829 33.45 10.76 29.61
C ALA A 829 32.48 11.35 28.57
N PRO A 830 32.38 12.68 28.37
CA PRO A 830 31.60 13.24 27.26
C PRO A 830 31.99 12.69 25.88
N GLY A 831 33.27 12.46 25.63
CA GLY A 831 33.76 11.87 24.38
C GLY A 831 33.53 10.36 24.28
N ASP A 832 33.45 9.68 25.43
CA ASP A 832 33.33 8.22 25.51
C ASP A 832 31.89 7.71 25.50
N LEU A 833 30.89 8.60 25.65
CA LEU A 833 29.47 8.24 25.67
C LEU A 833 29.04 7.38 24.47
N VAL A 834 29.54 7.68 23.25
CA VAL A 834 29.22 6.89 22.06
C VAL A 834 29.60 5.41 22.22
N TYR A 835 30.70 5.12 22.91
CA TYR A 835 31.16 3.75 23.15
C TYR A 835 30.29 3.10 24.22
N TYR A 836 29.97 3.79 25.31
CA TYR A 836 29.01 3.31 26.31
C TYR A 836 27.68 2.89 25.65
N LEU A 837 27.11 3.77 24.81
CA LEU A 837 25.89 3.48 24.06
C LEU A 837 26.06 2.27 23.14
N ALA A 838 27.20 2.14 22.46
CA ALA A 838 27.47 1.01 21.56
C ALA A 838 27.56 -0.32 22.29
N ALA A 839 28.12 -0.34 23.49
CA ALA A 839 28.21 -1.56 24.30
C ALA A 839 26.82 -2.08 24.68
N LEU A 840 25.93 -1.20 25.13
CA LEU A 840 24.59 -1.57 25.59
C LEU A 840 23.58 -1.78 24.47
N THR A 841 23.67 -1.05 23.36
CA THR A 841 22.62 -1.06 22.33
C THR A 841 23.05 -1.72 21.02
N GLY A 842 24.34 -1.99 20.85
CA GLY A 842 24.93 -2.50 19.61
C GLY A 842 24.76 -4.01 19.40
N HIS A 843 23.83 -4.67 20.10
CA HIS A 843 23.60 -6.13 20.03
C HIS A 843 22.12 -6.49 20.17
N PRO A 844 21.68 -7.68 19.71
CA PRO A 844 20.29 -8.10 19.76
C PRO A 844 19.74 -8.35 21.16
N GLY A 845 20.60 -8.56 22.16
CA GLY A 845 20.19 -8.73 23.56
C GLY A 845 19.37 -7.55 24.08
N TYR A 846 19.82 -6.32 23.80
CA TYR A 846 19.08 -5.10 24.15
C TYR A 846 17.65 -5.09 23.61
N VAL A 847 17.46 -5.45 22.34
CA VAL A 847 16.13 -5.46 21.72
C VAL A 847 15.27 -6.57 22.30
N ARG A 848 15.85 -7.73 22.67
CA ARG A 848 15.11 -8.80 23.37
C ARG A 848 14.69 -8.37 24.77
N THR A 849 15.58 -7.71 25.53
CA THR A 849 15.29 -7.22 26.88
C THR A 849 14.18 -6.18 26.87
N PHE A 850 14.20 -5.25 25.91
CA PHE A 850 13.25 -4.14 25.83
C PHE A 850 12.20 -4.30 24.73
N ASP A 851 11.88 -5.52 24.32
CA ASP A 851 11.03 -5.78 23.16
C ASP A 851 9.68 -5.07 23.25
N LYS A 852 8.98 -5.26 24.38
CA LYS A 852 7.69 -4.62 24.66
C LYS A 852 7.78 -3.09 24.60
N PRO A 853 8.64 -2.40 25.37
CA PRO A 853 8.77 -0.95 25.26
C PRO A 853 9.07 -0.46 23.84
N LEU A 854 9.98 -1.13 23.14
CA LEU A 854 10.42 -0.73 21.79
C LEU A 854 9.32 -0.87 20.74
N GLN A 855 8.30 -1.71 20.98
CA GLN A 855 7.14 -1.74 20.11
C GLN A 855 6.35 -0.44 20.15
N HIS A 856 6.38 0.30 21.27
CA HIS A 856 5.51 1.47 21.52
C HIS A 856 6.25 2.80 21.64
N ALA A 857 7.53 2.78 22.00
CA ALA A 857 8.39 3.93 22.25
C ALA A 857 9.70 3.87 21.42
N GLY A 858 10.42 4.99 21.36
CA GLY A 858 11.74 5.07 20.74
C GLY A 858 12.84 4.48 21.62
N ILE A 859 14.09 4.51 21.17
CA ILE A 859 15.23 3.95 21.91
C ILE A 859 15.52 4.79 23.15
N ARG A 860 15.67 4.12 24.31
CA ARG A 860 16.12 4.71 25.58
C ARG A 860 17.22 3.86 26.19
N VAL A 861 18.24 4.48 26.77
CA VAL A 861 19.44 3.74 27.19
C VAL A 861 19.65 3.88 28.70
N PRO A 862 19.65 2.77 29.47
CA PRO A 862 19.94 2.83 30.90
C PRO A 862 21.40 3.28 31.11
N LEU A 863 21.58 4.26 31.98
CA LEU A 863 22.89 4.80 32.32
C LEU A 863 23.27 4.34 33.73
N THR A 864 24.37 3.60 33.87
CA THR A 864 24.86 3.16 35.19
C THR A 864 25.37 4.36 36.00
N ALA A 865 25.22 4.30 37.32
CA ALA A 865 25.90 5.20 38.26
C ALA A 865 27.28 4.68 38.71
N ASP A 866 27.63 3.43 38.37
CA ASP A 866 28.90 2.78 38.77
C ASP A 866 30.04 3.11 37.78
N PRO A 867 31.11 3.78 38.23
CA PRO A 867 32.26 4.10 37.38
C PRO A 867 32.98 2.88 36.79
N GLU A 868 33.05 1.75 37.50
CA GLU A 868 33.73 0.55 37.00
C GLU A 868 32.92 -0.10 35.87
N LEU A 869 31.60 -0.15 36.01
CA LEU A 869 30.71 -0.60 34.94
C LEU A 869 30.76 0.34 33.73
N TRP A 870 30.82 1.65 33.95
CA TRP A 870 31.01 2.64 32.89
C TRP A 870 32.30 2.39 32.10
N GLU A 871 33.45 2.25 32.77
CA GLU A 871 34.73 2.01 32.10
C GLU A 871 34.73 0.71 31.28
N ARG A 872 34.14 -0.35 31.84
CA ARG A 872 34.02 -1.64 31.15
C ARG A 872 33.09 -1.54 29.94
N ALA A 873 31.99 -0.81 30.07
CA ALA A 873 31.09 -0.51 28.96
C ALA A 873 31.78 0.29 27.86
N VAL A 874 32.54 1.34 28.21
CA VAL A 874 33.33 2.12 27.24
C VAL A 874 34.33 1.23 26.50
N GLN A 875 35.06 0.37 27.20
CA GLN A 875 36.04 -0.51 26.55
C GLN A 875 35.40 -1.53 25.60
N LEU A 876 34.31 -2.16 26.02
CA LEU A 876 33.55 -3.07 25.17
C LEU A 876 32.95 -2.33 23.97
N GLY A 877 32.42 -1.14 24.19
CA GLY A 877 31.84 -0.27 23.19
C GLY A 877 32.82 0.17 22.09
N LYS A 878 34.07 0.42 22.46
CA LYS A 878 35.13 0.71 21.49
C LYS A 878 35.35 -0.45 20.52
N GLN A 879 35.23 -1.70 20.99
CA GLN A 879 35.31 -2.90 20.15
C GLN A 879 34.10 -3.02 19.22
N VAL A 880 32.90 -2.77 19.74
CA VAL A 880 31.66 -2.75 18.92
C VAL A 880 31.74 -1.70 17.81
N VAL A 881 32.14 -0.47 18.14
CA VAL A 881 32.30 0.61 17.15
C VAL A 881 33.38 0.25 16.12
N TRP A 882 34.47 -0.40 16.54
CA TRP A 882 35.51 -0.88 15.64
C TRP A 882 34.97 -1.90 14.64
N LEU A 883 34.19 -2.87 15.09
CA LEU A 883 33.53 -3.84 14.21
C LEU A 883 32.51 -3.18 13.27
N HIS A 884 31.60 -2.36 13.79
CA HIS A 884 30.59 -1.64 12.99
C HIS A 884 31.18 -0.74 11.91
N THR A 885 32.38 -0.20 12.17
CA THR A 885 33.08 0.69 11.25
C THR A 885 34.14 0.01 10.41
N TYR A 886 34.23 -1.33 10.43
CA TYR A 886 35.24 -2.11 9.73
C TYR A 886 36.69 -1.75 10.08
N GLY A 887 36.90 -1.29 11.31
CA GLY A 887 38.20 -0.94 11.90
C GLY A 887 38.58 0.53 11.82
N GLU A 888 37.68 1.41 11.38
CA GLU A 888 37.98 2.83 11.13
C GLU A 888 37.87 3.71 12.39
N ARG A 889 37.05 3.33 13.37
CA ARG A 889 36.82 4.05 14.64
C ARG A 889 36.84 3.07 15.81
N GLY A 890 36.99 3.55 17.04
CA GLY A 890 37.08 2.66 18.21
C GLY A 890 38.43 1.94 18.32
N GLU A 891 38.44 0.80 19.00
CA GLU A 891 39.65 0.00 19.29
C GLU A 891 39.42 -1.48 18.94
N PRO A 892 40.44 -2.18 18.42
CA PRO A 892 40.32 -3.61 18.13
C PRO A 892 40.15 -4.44 19.40
N LEU A 893 39.64 -5.67 19.25
CA LEU A 893 39.65 -6.64 20.33
C LEU A 893 41.11 -7.00 20.71
N PRO A 894 41.37 -7.47 21.95
CA PRO A 894 42.71 -7.78 22.42
C PRO A 894 43.50 -8.69 21.46
N GLY A 895 44.74 -8.31 21.14
CA GLY A 895 45.62 -9.06 20.24
C GLY A 895 45.34 -8.86 18.73
N MET A 896 44.26 -8.20 18.34
CA MET A 896 43.93 -7.95 16.94
C MET A 896 44.50 -6.63 16.42
N LYS A 897 44.87 -6.64 15.13
CA LYS A 897 45.12 -5.45 14.31
C LYS A 897 44.25 -5.39 13.07
N TYR A 898 43.84 -6.56 12.55
CA TYR A 898 43.02 -6.70 11.35
C TYR A 898 41.84 -7.64 11.61
N LEU A 899 40.77 -7.51 10.84
CA LEU A 899 39.54 -8.31 10.99
C LEU A 899 39.74 -9.82 10.72
N HIS A 900 40.78 -10.23 9.98
CA HIS A 900 41.04 -11.65 9.69
C HIS A 900 41.86 -12.34 10.80
N GLN A 901 41.96 -11.74 11.99
CA GLN A 901 42.71 -12.27 13.13
C GLN A 901 41.77 -12.63 14.25
N LEU A 902 42.07 -13.70 14.98
CA LEU A 902 41.36 -14.03 16.21
C LEU A 902 41.88 -13.16 17.37
N PRO A 903 41.00 -12.72 18.29
CA PRO A 903 41.43 -12.07 19.50
C PRO A 903 42.14 -13.06 20.42
N GLU A 904 42.98 -12.53 21.31
CA GLU A 904 43.70 -13.32 22.29
C GLU A 904 42.73 -14.09 23.20
N GLY A 905 42.87 -15.42 23.23
CA GLY A 905 42.01 -16.28 24.03
C GLY A 905 40.64 -16.61 23.42
N ALA A 906 40.37 -16.27 22.15
CA ALA A 906 39.14 -16.70 21.46
C ALA A 906 39.00 -18.22 21.37
N ASP A 907 37.77 -18.69 21.57
CA ASP A 907 37.35 -20.09 21.50
C ASP A 907 36.48 -20.41 20.27
N TYR A 908 36.48 -19.51 19.27
CA TYR A 908 35.75 -19.67 18.02
C TYR A 908 36.67 -19.60 16.79
N THR A 909 36.17 -20.06 15.64
CA THR A 909 36.89 -20.09 14.37
C THR A 909 36.42 -19.01 13.42
N LEU A 910 37.33 -18.44 12.62
CA LEU A 910 36.95 -17.51 11.57
C LEU A 910 36.46 -18.23 10.30
N PRO A 911 35.54 -17.61 9.55
CA PRO A 911 35.16 -18.03 8.20
C PRO A 911 36.40 -18.30 7.33
N THR A 912 36.38 -19.36 6.54
CA THR A 912 37.50 -19.76 5.68
C THR A 912 37.09 -19.68 4.22
N PRO A 913 37.48 -18.63 3.46
CA PRO A 913 37.24 -18.56 2.02
C PRO A 913 37.99 -19.70 1.32
N THR A 914 37.26 -20.63 0.70
CA THR A 914 37.83 -21.79 -0.01
C THR A 914 37.77 -21.64 -1.53
N VAL A 915 36.81 -20.85 -2.03
CA VAL A 915 36.67 -20.51 -3.46
C VAL A 915 36.38 -19.02 -3.59
N ASP A 916 37.12 -18.33 -4.47
CA ASP A 916 36.89 -16.92 -4.81
C ASP A 916 35.74 -16.75 -5.82
N MET A 917 35.11 -15.58 -5.83
CA MET A 917 34.03 -15.24 -6.77
C MET A 917 34.47 -15.24 -8.24
N GLY A 918 35.75 -14.96 -8.50
CA GLY A 918 36.24 -14.68 -9.85
C GLY A 918 35.68 -13.37 -10.40
N ARG A 919 35.39 -13.34 -11.72
CA ARG A 919 34.84 -12.15 -12.40
C ARG A 919 33.35 -12.22 -12.68
N THR A 920 32.72 -13.37 -12.42
CA THR A 920 31.32 -13.61 -12.78
C THR A 920 30.40 -12.95 -11.76
N MET A 921 29.42 -12.18 -12.25
CA MET A 921 28.40 -11.59 -11.37
C MET A 921 27.41 -12.66 -10.87
N PRO A 922 27.10 -12.70 -9.56
CA PRO A 922 26.17 -13.69 -9.01
C PRO A 922 24.72 -13.42 -9.39
N GLU A 923 23.93 -14.48 -9.65
CA GLU A 923 22.52 -14.36 -10.02
C GLU A 923 21.56 -14.44 -8.82
N LYS A 924 22.05 -14.93 -7.68
CA LYS A 924 21.25 -15.17 -6.47
C LYS A 924 21.98 -14.68 -5.24
N LYS A 925 21.22 -14.32 -4.21
CA LYS A 925 21.73 -13.97 -2.88
C LYS A 925 22.48 -15.14 -2.23
N PRO A 926 23.34 -14.87 -1.22
CA PRO A 926 24.02 -15.89 -0.46
C PRO A 926 23.07 -16.94 0.13
N SER A 927 23.52 -18.19 0.16
CA SER A 927 22.83 -19.33 0.76
C SER A 927 23.72 -20.03 1.77
N PHE A 928 23.11 -20.71 2.73
CA PHE A 928 23.81 -21.45 3.79
C PHE A 928 23.52 -22.94 3.64
N SER A 929 24.57 -23.75 3.66
CA SER A 929 24.49 -25.21 3.69
C SER A 929 25.12 -25.71 5.00
N PRO A 930 24.34 -26.34 5.91
CA PRO A 930 24.90 -26.85 7.16
C PRO A 930 25.89 -27.99 6.90
N ASP A 931 26.91 -28.09 7.75
CA ASP A 931 27.85 -29.21 7.72
C ASP A 931 27.13 -30.53 8.11
N PRO A 932 27.60 -31.69 7.62
CA PRO A 932 27.02 -32.97 8.00
C PRO A 932 27.09 -33.18 9.52
N VAL A 933 25.91 -33.28 10.15
CA VAL A 933 25.78 -33.44 11.60
C VAL A 933 26.11 -34.89 11.98
N ASN A 934 27.07 -35.09 12.90
CA ASN A 934 27.23 -36.38 13.59
C ASN A 934 26.16 -36.49 14.67
N SER A 935 25.50 -37.63 14.81
CA SER A 935 24.35 -37.88 15.72
C SER A 935 24.57 -37.59 17.22
N LEU A 936 25.75 -37.13 17.64
CA LEU A 936 26.11 -36.74 19.00
C LEU A 936 26.04 -35.22 19.26
N SER A 937 25.93 -34.37 18.23
CA SER A 937 25.97 -32.90 18.40
C SER A 937 24.63 -32.26 18.75
N GLU A 938 23.50 -32.96 18.63
CA GLU A 938 22.18 -32.47 19.08
C GLU A 938 22.05 -32.49 20.62
N GLU A 939 22.84 -33.28 21.33
CA GLU A 939 22.83 -33.38 22.80
C GLU A 939 23.69 -32.32 23.51
N GLU A 940 24.60 -31.65 22.79
CA GLU A 940 25.63 -30.74 23.38
C GLU A 940 25.40 -29.24 23.10
N ASN A 941 24.31 -28.86 22.42
CA ASN A 941 23.97 -27.46 22.12
C ASN A 941 25.08 -26.70 21.35
N ASN A 942 25.83 -27.41 20.49
CA ASN A 942 26.92 -26.85 19.69
C ASN A 942 26.38 -25.94 18.56
N PRO A 943 27.10 -24.86 18.18
CA PRO A 943 26.69 -23.98 17.10
C PRO A 943 26.58 -24.73 15.76
N VAL A 944 25.54 -24.42 14.98
CA VAL A 944 25.38 -24.99 13.64
C VAL A 944 26.36 -24.33 12.68
N MET A 945 27.41 -25.06 12.32
CA MET A 945 28.42 -24.65 11.34
C MET A 945 28.00 -25.05 9.92
N GLY A 946 28.52 -24.33 8.92
CA GLY A 946 28.24 -24.61 7.54
C GLY A 946 29.05 -23.79 6.54
N THR A 947 28.71 -23.99 5.27
CA THR A 947 29.28 -23.28 4.14
C THR A 947 28.31 -22.22 3.62
N VAL A 948 28.79 -20.98 3.50
CA VAL A 948 28.09 -19.91 2.78
C VAL A 948 28.51 -19.92 1.32
N SER A 949 27.53 -19.99 0.43
CA SER A 949 27.71 -19.97 -1.02
C SER A 949 27.12 -18.70 -1.62
N PHE A 950 27.91 -17.95 -2.39
CA PHE A 950 27.47 -16.76 -3.11
C PHE A 950 28.12 -16.72 -4.50
N GLY A 951 27.34 -16.90 -5.57
CA GLY A 951 27.90 -17.13 -6.90
C GLY A 951 28.84 -18.34 -6.89
N GLU A 952 30.08 -18.15 -7.34
CA GLU A 952 31.15 -19.16 -7.24
C GLU A 952 31.85 -19.16 -5.88
N ALA A 953 31.76 -18.05 -5.12
CA ALA A 953 32.45 -17.95 -3.85
C ALA A 953 31.91 -18.97 -2.83
N ARG A 954 32.82 -19.61 -2.10
CA ARG A 954 32.53 -20.55 -1.00
C ARG A 954 33.33 -20.14 0.22
N CYS A 955 32.66 -20.05 1.35
CA CYS A 955 33.28 -19.77 2.64
C CYS A 955 32.78 -20.81 3.65
N GLU A 956 33.71 -21.64 4.14
CA GLU A 956 33.48 -22.69 5.12
C GLU A 956 33.64 -22.15 6.54
N ASN A 957 33.32 -22.96 7.56
CA ASN A 957 33.44 -22.59 8.98
C ASN A 957 32.62 -21.34 9.35
N VAL A 958 31.43 -21.18 8.77
CA VAL A 958 30.51 -20.08 9.10
C VAL A 958 29.43 -20.59 10.04
N GLU A 959 29.27 -19.95 11.20
CA GLU A 959 28.15 -20.23 12.11
C GLU A 959 26.82 -19.73 11.51
N LYS A 960 25.73 -20.46 11.71
CA LYS A 960 24.39 -20.07 11.25
C LYS A 960 23.98 -18.68 11.74
N ARG A 961 24.34 -18.32 12.98
CA ARG A 961 24.08 -16.99 13.58
C ARG A 961 24.75 -15.85 12.79
N VAL A 962 25.94 -16.07 12.23
CA VAL A 962 26.63 -15.11 11.35
C VAL A 962 25.86 -14.91 10.05
N PHE A 963 25.39 -16.00 9.43
CA PHE A 963 24.60 -15.92 8.21
C PHE A 963 23.22 -15.27 8.44
N ASP A 964 22.63 -15.49 9.60
CA ASP A 964 21.34 -14.94 9.98
C ASP A 964 21.40 -13.56 10.63
N TYR A 965 22.60 -12.98 10.82
CA TYR A 965 22.76 -11.70 11.50
C TYR A 965 21.88 -10.62 10.87
N THR A 966 21.04 -9.99 11.69
CA THR A 966 20.05 -9.01 11.26
C THR A 966 20.33 -7.62 11.81
N VAL A 967 19.96 -6.60 11.03
CA VAL A 967 19.76 -5.23 11.53
C VAL A 967 18.38 -4.76 11.12
N GLY A 968 17.55 -4.40 12.10
CA GLY A 968 16.16 -4.01 11.87
C GLY A 968 15.28 -5.13 11.30
N GLY A 969 15.58 -6.39 11.61
CA GLY A 969 14.90 -7.57 11.03
C GLY A 969 15.37 -7.97 9.62
N ASN A 970 16.27 -7.21 8.99
CA ASN A 970 16.82 -7.56 7.68
C ASN A 970 18.16 -8.27 7.82
N ARG A 971 18.31 -9.43 7.18
CA ARG A 971 19.58 -10.17 7.11
C ARG A 971 20.64 -9.36 6.36
N VAL A 972 21.75 -9.07 7.03
CA VAL A 972 22.80 -8.17 6.54
C VAL A 972 23.42 -8.67 5.23
N LEU A 973 23.82 -9.95 5.18
CA LEU A 973 24.42 -10.55 3.97
C LEU A 973 23.49 -10.46 2.76
N GLY A 974 22.20 -10.72 2.95
CA GLY A 974 21.20 -10.62 1.88
C GLY A 974 20.97 -9.18 1.41
N MET A 975 21.03 -8.22 2.32
CA MET A 975 20.91 -6.79 2.01
C MET A 975 22.13 -6.24 1.27
N TRP A 976 23.33 -6.61 1.69
CA TRP A 976 24.58 -6.23 1.02
C TRP A 976 24.68 -6.82 -0.38
N ALA A 977 24.31 -8.10 -0.54
CA ALA A 977 24.42 -8.83 -1.79
C ALA A 977 23.44 -8.35 -2.87
N LYS A 978 22.23 -7.90 -2.50
CA LYS A 978 21.18 -7.57 -3.48
C LYS A 978 21.56 -6.44 -4.45
N TYR A 979 22.49 -5.57 -4.07
CA TYR A 979 23.02 -4.49 -4.89
C TYR A 979 24.17 -4.93 -5.81
N ARG A 980 24.72 -6.13 -5.57
CA ARG A 980 25.89 -6.71 -6.24
C ARG A 980 25.53 -7.99 -7.01
N LEU A 981 24.25 -8.18 -7.35
CA LEU A 981 23.79 -9.23 -8.25
C LEU A 981 23.93 -8.78 -9.71
N LYS A 982 23.96 -9.75 -10.63
CA LYS A 982 23.88 -9.53 -12.07
C LYS A 982 22.64 -8.70 -12.46
N ASP A 983 21.52 -8.97 -11.79
CA ASP A 983 20.30 -8.15 -11.84
C ASP A 983 19.97 -7.67 -10.41
N PRO A 984 20.32 -6.43 -10.04
CA PRO A 984 20.13 -5.93 -8.68
C PRO A 984 18.66 -5.81 -8.27
N GLU A 985 18.28 -6.45 -7.15
CA GLU A 985 16.91 -6.41 -6.62
C GLU A 985 16.60 -5.08 -5.93
N THR A 986 16.29 -4.05 -6.72
CA THR A 986 15.98 -2.70 -6.23
C THR A 986 14.79 -2.09 -6.96
N LYS A 987 14.05 -1.18 -6.31
CA LYS A 987 12.98 -0.42 -6.98
C LYS A 987 13.64 0.63 -7.89
N TRP A 988 13.77 0.32 -9.17
CA TRP A 988 14.32 1.25 -10.17
C TRP A 988 13.38 2.42 -10.41
N SER A 989 13.96 3.56 -10.72
CA SER A 989 13.17 4.78 -10.89
C SER A 989 13.60 5.66 -12.05
N SER A 990 14.57 5.21 -12.82
CA SER A 990 15.11 5.81 -14.03
C SER A 990 15.79 4.72 -14.86
N SER A 991 15.86 4.90 -16.18
CA SER A 991 16.66 4.04 -17.06
C SER A 991 18.16 4.07 -16.74
N LEU A 992 18.64 5.10 -16.03
CA LEU A 992 20.03 5.12 -15.53
C LEU A 992 20.31 3.97 -14.55
N ASN A 993 19.29 3.39 -13.92
CA ASN A 993 19.44 2.22 -13.07
C ASN A 993 19.81 0.94 -13.86
N ASP A 994 19.56 0.91 -15.17
CA ASP A 994 19.89 -0.23 -16.04
C ASP A 994 21.42 -0.36 -16.24
N ILE A 995 22.16 0.73 -16.00
CA ILE A 995 23.62 0.74 -15.97
C ILE A 995 24.07 0.13 -14.63
N VAL A 996 24.59 -1.09 -14.70
CA VAL A 996 25.04 -1.89 -13.56
C VAL A 996 26.46 -2.43 -13.78
N GLN A 997 27.09 -2.90 -12.71
CA GLN A 997 28.38 -3.54 -12.78
C GLN A 997 28.30 -4.84 -13.59
N ARG A 998 29.19 -5.01 -14.58
CA ARG A 998 29.15 -6.14 -15.53
C ARG A 998 30.07 -7.30 -15.12
N GLU A 999 31.15 -7.00 -14.42
CA GLU A 999 32.12 -7.97 -13.90
C GLU A 999 32.38 -7.74 -12.41
N TRP A 1000 32.54 -8.82 -11.66
CA TRP A 1000 32.82 -8.78 -10.22
C TRP A 1000 34.22 -8.18 -9.94
N PRO A 1001 34.32 -7.02 -9.26
CA PRO A 1001 35.59 -6.43 -8.88
C PRO A 1001 36.25 -7.19 -7.71
N LEU A 1002 37.58 -7.35 -7.74
CA LEU A 1002 38.34 -7.99 -6.65
C LEU A 1002 38.07 -7.34 -5.27
N ALA A 1003 37.93 -6.02 -5.24
CA ALA A 1003 37.64 -5.28 -4.02
C ALA A 1003 36.32 -5.72 -3.33
N TRP A 1004 35.35 -6.26 -4.09
CA TRP A 1004 34.12 -6.79 -3.51
C TRP A 1004 34.31 -8.17 -2.86
N SER A 1005 35.28 -8.99 -3.32
CA SER A 1005 35.65 -10.22 -2.62
C SER A 1005 36.26 -9.88 -1.25
N GLU A 1006 37.20 -8.93 -1.21
CA GLU A 1006 37.79 -8.45 0.05
C GLU A 1006 36.75 -7.81 0.99
N GLU A 1007 35.81 -7.03 0.44
CA GLU A 1007 34.71 -6.46 1.22
C GLU A 1007 33.79 -7.54 1.79
N TYR A 1008 33.47 -8.57 0.99
CA TYR A 1008 32.62 -9.68 1.40
C TYR A 1008 33.26 -10.50 2.53
N GLU A 1009 34.55 -10.81 2.43
CA GLU A 1009 35.29 -11.49 3.49
C GLU A 1009 35.33 -10.65 4.77
N ARG A 1010 35.64 -9.34 4.66
CA ARG A 1010 35.61 -8.43 5.81
C ARG A 1010 34.25 -8.39 6.48
N LEU A 1011 33.16 -8.44 5.71
CA LEU A 1011 31.81 -8.51 6.26
C LEU A 1011 31.61 -9.79 7.05
N LEU A 1012 32.00 -10.96 6.52
CA LEU A 1012 31.89 -12.23 7.24
C LEU A 1012 32.72 -12.23 8.53
N TYR A 1013 33.95 -11.74 8.49
CA TYR A 1013 34.79 -11.61 9.70
C TYR A 1013 34.15 -10.69 10.72
N THR A 1014 33.73 -9.47 10.32
CA THR A 1014 33.07 -8.51 11.20
C THR A 1014 31.84 -9.11 11.88
N LEU A 1015 30.96 -9.76 11.12
CA LEU A 1015 29.75 -10.38 11.67
C LEU A 1015 30.09 -11.53 12.62
N THR A 1016 31.13 -12.32 12.34
CA THR A 1016 31.62 -13.38 13.24
C THR A 1016 32.06 -12.80 14.57
N HIS A 1017 32.91 -11.77 14.56
CA HIS A 1017 33.34 -11.10 15.79
C HIS A 1017 32.18 -10.50 16.58
N LEU A 1018 31.20 -9.89 15.90
CA LEU A 1018 30.02 -9.34 16.58
C LEU A 1018 29.23 -10.43 17.29
N VAL A 1019 28.91 -11.54 16.60
CA VAL A 1019 28.15 -12.68 17.15
C VAL A 1019 28.80 -13.25 18.42
N HIS A 1020 30.14 -13.28 18.49
CA HIS A 1020 30.87 -13.74 19.67
C HIS A 1020 31.06 -12.65 20.75
N LEU A 1021 30.82 -11.39 20.42
CA LEU A 1021 30.82 -10.28 21.39
C LEU A 1021 29.45 -10.10 22.09
N GLU A 1022 28.36 -10.55 21.46
CA GLU A 1022 26.98 -10.44 21.98
C GLU A 1022 26.82 -10.92 23.44
N PRO A 1023 27.38 -12.08 23.87
CA PRO A 1023 27.21 -12.54 25.25
C PRO A 1023 27.83 -11.60 26.30
N ALA A 1024 28.95 -10.96 25.96
CA ALA A 1024 29.58 -9.99 26.85
C ALA A 1024 28.75 -8.70 26.96
N GLN A 1025 28.12 -8.27 25.86
CA GLN A 1025 27.22 -7.12 25.86
C GLN A 1025 25.92 -7.41 26.61
N GLU A 1026 25.37 -8.62 26.47
CA GLU A 1026 24.19 -9.08 27.23
C GLU A 1026 24.46 -9.09 28.73
N LYS A 1027 25.58 -9.70 29.14
CA LYS A 1027 25.98 -9.69 30.54
C LYS A 1027 26.17 -8.27 31.09
N LEU A 1028 26.77 -7.38 30.30
CA LEU A 1028 26.95 -5.98 30.69
C LEU A 1028 25.60 -5.28 30.88
N LEU A 1029 24.64 -5.48 29.97
CA LEU A 1029 23.30 -4.92 30.09
C LEU A 1029 22.60 -5.42 31.34
N ASP A 1030 22.67 -6.72 31.64
CA ASP A 1030 22.08 -7.30 32.85
C ASP A 1030 22.69 -6.69 34.13
N GLU A 1031 24.01 -6.50 34.16
CA GLU A 1031 24.69 -5.88 35.29
C GLU A 1031 24.34 -4.39 35.46
N VAL A 1032 24.17 -3.64 34.37
CA VAL A 1032 23.69 -2.25 34.41
C VAL A 1032 22.24 -2.18 34.89
N LEU A 1033 21.41 -3.14 34.47
CA LEU A 1033 20.01 -3.22 34.88
C LEU A 1033 19.83 -3.59 36.36
N ALA A 1034 20.74 -4.38 36.92
CA ALA A 1034 20.74 -4.76 38.33
C ALA A 1034 21.38 -3.72 39.26
N GLY A 1035 22.13 -2.76 38.71
CA GLY A 1035 22.85 -1.73 39.46
C GLY A 1035 22.08 -0.43 39.65
N GLU A 1036 22.71 0.53 40.34
CA GLU A 1036 22.19 1.90 40.45
C GLU A 1036 22.30 2.63 39.10
N GLN A 1037 21.26 3.38 38.75
CA GLN A 1037 21.09 4.02 37.44
C GLN A 1037 20.88 5.52 37.58
N ILE A 1038 21.33 6.27 36.58
CA ILE A 1038 21.09 7.69 36.41
C ILE A 1038 19.86 7.85 35.52
N PHE A 1039 18.83 8.50 36.03
CA PHE A 1039 17.55 8.65 35.35
C PHE A 1039 17.47 9.94 34.55
N ARG A 1040 16.54 9.96 33.59
CA ARG A 1040 16.28 11.06 32.65
C ARG A 1040 16.01 12.39 33.34
N GLU A 1041 15.38 12.38 34.51
CA GLU A 1041 15.08 13.60 35.29
C GLU A 1041 16.34 14.40 35.66
N GLU A 1042 17.49 13.74 35.80
CA GLU A 1042 18.75 14.44 36.04
C GLU A 1042 19.24 15.21 34.80
N PHE A 1043 18.79 14.86 33.60
CA PHE A 1043 19.21 15.45 32.32
C PHE A 1043 18.28 16.57 31.82
N VAL A 1044 17.05 16.64 32.33
CA VAL A 1044 16.00 17.53 31.83
C VAL A 1044 15.68 18.55 32.91
N ASP A 1045 15.90 19.84 32.64
CA ASP A 1045 15.42 20.91 33.52
C ASP A 1045 13.89 20.86 33.57
N THR A 1046 13.32 20.61 34.76
CA THR A 1046 11.86 20.51 34.96
C THR A 1046 11.16 21.88 35.03
N GLU A 1047 11.85 22.96 34.68
CA GLU A 1047 11.30 24.32 34.60
C GLU A 1047 11.18 24.79 33.13
N ASP A 1048 10.25 24.21 32.36
CA ASP A 1048 9.65 24.86 31.17
C ASP A 1048 8.27 24.29 30.81
#